data_AF-A0A418VJD5-F1
#
_entry.id   AF-A0A418VJD5-F1
#
_cell.length_a   1.000
_cell.length_b   1.000
_cell.length_c   1.000
_cell.angle_alpha   90.00
_cell.angle_beta   90.00
_cell.angle_gamma   90.00
#
_symmetry.space_group_name_H-M   'P 1'
#
loop_
_entity.id
_entity.type
_entity.pdbx_description
1 polymer ?
#
loop_
_entity_poly.entity_id
_entity_poly.type
_entity_poly.pdbx_seq_one_letter_code
_entity_poly.pdbx_strand_id
1 'polypeptide(L)'
;MKRRDFLLGAAALGLSGPILGKAAISSLHAQQAAPQGAKIAKVAIFPAIGFSRVGNADDWFLAPEVPGLLDEPEGGFKDSRGRIKKQVQRFRLFGYDDQGRVVREIDAASAKWTVHAANTKATWYGFSNALDRGASMPGVPNPQRNAFIPLDKRDQMLCIDPGAIAISGASVNGAGGDDKYKLKGRFWQTLDVSLGHLRTDDKGRLLVFAAEGVSRSALPQNPVRDFTNNDGWHDDWADGWVKASVSIDGQTVEAEPAWVVCCGPKFAPQLEPIVTLYDAAREAMIDLGQLQAPADKVSFRRDVLPILRRAGTMQWVAAASFLGAAWHDIGDLSDPKVIETLAKSSADAQAERKRVFDVFRKPGGEDRRGNAIPIMLGDGVNYPDSAHSWLALTPTQYRVLELWVDGKFDADYVNAAADAVKTLDDLPVELRPEAMTRAALDACSGGAFHPGVEITWPIRHKALYRGPNETKLPFRIALSGRKTLNQDLGLQLNVDNVFTGNPAKPDQGSPIGPQAPGDLTRWMGVPWQGDAFSCQAVLTATGFPTPVWWPALLPVDVLPEAFYKQMMRTDLTEEERLRFYHMRVPWARGAAGIGLHVEAGYTDGLRRMIELWTRMGVVVKRPGPKGLAGVPDQVFVEVQRGSMDIVEPIPSR
;
A
#
# COMPACT_ATOMS: atom_id res chain seq x y z
N MET A 1 7.96 8.27 39.13
CA MET A 1 8.94 7.75 38.15
C MET A 1 9.62 6.52 38.73
N LYS A 2 9.32 5.31 38.22
CA LYS A 2 9.91 4.06 38.71
C LYS A 2 11.03 3.61 37.77
N ARG A 3 12.16 3.18 38.33
CA ARG A 3 13.40 2.69 37.69
C ARG A 3 13.25 1.55 36.64
N ARG A 4 12.03 1.09 36.32
CA ARG A 4 11.78 0.05 35.31
C ARG A 4 11.69 0.58 33.87
N ASP A 5 11.41 1.88 33.68
CA ASP A 5 11.27 2.46 32.33
C ASP A 5 12.62 2.86 31.70
N PHE A 6 13.71 2.87 32.48
CA PHE A 6 15.03 3.30 32.02
C PHE A 6 15.81 2.19 31.28
N LEU A 7 15.49 0.91 31.51
CA LEU A 7 16.23 -0.21 30.90
C LEU A 7 15.72 -0.64 29.52
N LEU A 8 14.60 -0.09 29.05
CA LEU A 8 14.13 -0.27 27.66
C LEU A 8 14.66 0.82 26.71
N GLY A 9 15.18 1.93 27.23
CA GLY A 9 15.73 3.04 26.43
C GLY A 9 17.24 2.98 26.16
N ALA A 10 17.99 2.09 26.84
CA ALA A 10 19.45 2.10 26.80
C ALA A 10 20.09 1.07 25.83
N ALA A 11 19.30 0.30 25.07
CA ALA A 11 19.80 -0.66 24.09
C ALA A 11 19.81 -0.13 22.64
N ALA A 12 19.75 1.20 22.44
CA ALA A 12 19.81 1.86 21.14
C ALA A 12 21.21 2.42 20.81
N LEU A 13 22.28 1.75 21.26
CA LEU A 13 23.65 2.06 20.84
C LEU A 13 24.19 0.95 19.94
N GLY A 14 24.17 1.26 18.64
CA GLY A 14 25.09 0.80 17.61
C GLY A 14 25.55 -0.66 17.67
N LEU A 15 24.81 -1.55 17.02
CA LEU A 15 25.40 -2.73 16.40
C LEU A 15 25.06 -2.67 14.91
N SER A 16 26.09 -2.42 14.10
CA SER A 16 26.11 -2.52 12.65
C SER A 16 25.95 -3.99 12.24
N GLY A 17 24.76 -4.54 12.45
CA GLY A 17 24.32 -5.75 11.75
C GLY A 17 23.87 -5.38 10.34
N PRO A 18 23.93 -6.31 9.37
CA PRO A 18 23.45 -6.06 8.01
C PRO A 18 21.98 -5.63 8.07
N ILE A 19 21.71 -4.40 7.67
CA ILE A 19 20.36 -3.83 7.67
C ILE A 19 19.60 -4.49 6.52
N LEU A 20 18.59 -5.33 6.85
CA LEU A 20 17.67 -5.91 5.87
C LEU A 20 16.93 -4.84 5.02
N GLY A 21 16.79 -3.63 5.57
CA GLY A 21 16.34 -2.46 4.82
C GLY A 21 17.51 -1.78 4.10
N LYS A 22 17.62 -1.99 2.78
CA LYS A 22 18.46 -1.16 1.90
C LYS A 22 17.55 -0.26 1.06
N ALA A 23 17.97 0.98 0.85
CA ALA A 23 17.34 1.85 -0.13
C ALA A 23 17.38 1.19 -1.52
N ALA A 24 16.22 0.95 -2.12
CA ALA A 24 16.06 0.30 -3.42
C ALA A 24 16.22 1.32 -4.56
N ILE A 25 17.44 1.87 -4.66
CA ILE A 25 17.81 2.93 -5.59
C ILE A 25 19.01 2.51 -6.44
N SER A 26 19.13 3.08 -7.64
CA SER A 26 20.30 2.92 -8.50
C SER A 26 20.37 4.07 -9.51
N SER A 27 21.58 4.43 -9.93
CA SER A 27 21.80 5.43 -10.98
C SER A 27 21.63 4.86 -12.39
N LEU A 28 21.57 3.54 -12.57
CA LEU A 28 21.53 2.88 -13.89
C LEU A 28 20.39 3.40 -14.79
N HIS A 29 19.24 3.72 -14.19
CA HIS A 29 18.06 4.23 -14.88
C HIS A 29 17.66 5.63 -14.41
N ALA A 30 18.58 6.36 -13.80
CA ALA A 30 18.31 7.71 -13.32
C ALA A 30 17.99 8.65 -14.49
N GLN A 31 17.13 9.62 -14.23
CA GLN A 31 17.00 10.76 -15.15
C GLN A 31 18.33 11.50 -15.22
N GLN A 32 18.63 12.10 -16.37
CA GLN A 32 19.76 13.00 -16.46
C GLN A 32 19.51 14.22 -15.56
N ALA A 33 20.49 14.59 -14.73
CA ALA A 33 20.43 15.82 -13.96
C ALA A 33 20.45 17.05 -14.88
N ALA A 34 19.72 18.11 -14.52
CA ALA A 34 19.81 19.37 -15.26
C ALA A 34 21.19 20.02 -15.04
N PRO A 35 21.73 20.77 -16.03
CA PRO A 35 22.93 21.55 -15.87
C PRO A 35 22.82 22.55 -14.71
N GLN A 36 23.94 22.84 -14.05
CA GLN A 36 23.99 23.84 -12.99
C GLN A 36 23.47 25.20 -13.52
N GLY A 37 22.52 25.80 -12.80
CA GLY A 37 21.91 27.08 -13.19
C GLY A 37 20.84 26.97 -14.28
N ALA A 38 20.40 25.77 -14.67
CA ALA A 38 19.28 25.59 -15.58
C ALA A 38 18.02 26.32 -15.08
N LYS A 39 17.31 26.98 -16.01
CA LYS A 39 16.05 27.66 -15.71
C LYS A 39 14.94 26.64 -15.51
N ILE A 40 14.02 26.98 -14.61
CA ILE A 40 12.84 26.16 -14.33
C ILE A 40 11.76 26.53 -15.35
N ALA A 41 11.44 25.59 -16.23
CA ALA A 41 10.39 25.75 -17.23
C ALA A 41 9.06 25.13 -16.78
N LYS A 42 9.11 24.12 -15.90
CA LYS A 42 7.94 23.40 -15.39
C LYS A 42 8.11 23.07 -13.91
N VAL A 43 7.00 22.93 -13.19
CA VAL A 43 6.97 22.45 -11.81
C VAL A 43 6.05 21.24 -11.74
N ALA A 44 6.35 20.26 -10.89
CA ALA A 44 5.51 19.09 -10.68
C ALA A 44 5.45 18.67 -9.21
N ILE A 45 4.29 18.13 -8.82
CA ILE A 45 4.03 17.63 -7.46
C ILE A 45 4.50 16.17 -7.34
N PHE A 46 5.18 15.83 -6.24
CA PHE A 46 5.59 14.47 -5.91
C PHE A 46 5.26 14.07 -4.47
N PRO A 47 4.89 12.79 -4.21
CA PRO A 47 4.77 11.69 -5.19
C PRO A 47 3.62 11.95 -6.19
N ALA A 48 3.66 11.30 -7.36
CA ALA A 48 2.60 11.46 -8.35
C ALA A 48 1.26 10.88 -7.86
N ILE A 49 1.32 9.80 -7.08
CA ILE A 49 0.20 9.19 -6.35
C ILE A 49 0.69 8.95 -4.93
N GLY A 50 0.04 9.58 -3.96
CA GLY A 50 0.43 9.51 -2.55
C GLY A 50 -0.62 8.80 -1.68
N PHE A 51 -0.17 8.22 -0.56
CA PHE A 51 -1.01 7.40 0.32
C PHE A 51 -0.94 7.86 1.77
N SER A 52 -2.06 8.38 2.26
CA SER A 52 -2.31 8.60 3.68
C SER A 52 -3.14 7.45 4.23
N ARG A 53 -2.93 7.09 5.49
CA ARG A 53 -3.63 5.98 6.13
C ARG A 53 -4.34 6.44 7.40
N VAL A 54 -5.60 6.01 7.55
CA VAL A 54 -6.44 6.32 8.70
C VAL A 54 -5.82 5.76 9.98
N GLY A 55 -6.11 6.43 11.09
CA GLY A 55 -5.65 6.10 12.42
C GLY A 55 -6.49 6.87 13.43
N ASN A 56 -6.78 6.32 14.61
CA ASN A 56 -7.60 6.99 15.61
C ASN A 56 -6.78 7.74 16.69
N ALA A 57 -5.46 7.81 16.54
CA ALA A 57 -4.60 8.63 17.39
C ALA A 57 -4.46 10.08 16.86
N ASP A 58 -4.08 10.98 17.75
CA ASP A 58 -3.66 12.35 17.44
C ASP A 58 -2.23 12.38 16.87
N ASP A 59 -1.41 11.43 17.34
CA ASP A 59 -0.06 11.18 16.86
C ASP A 59 -0.07 10.63 15.42
N TRP A 60 0.99 10.95 14.68
CA TRP A 60 1.13 10.60 13.28
C TRP A 60 2.60 10.44 12.89
N PHE A 61 2.83 9.87 11.72
CA PHE A 61 4.16 9.75 11.10
C PHE A 61 4.06 9.93 9.59
N LEU A 62 5.18 10.24 8.95
CA LEU A 62 5.22 10.43 7.51
C LEU A 62 5.13 9.10 6.75
N ALA A 63 4.46 9.12 5.60
CA ALA A 63 4.55 8.05 4.62
C ALA A 63 6.01 7.84 4.16
N PRO A 64 6.38 6.63 3.70
CA PRO A 64 7.71 6.36 3.15
C PRO A 64 8.06 7.33 2.02
N GLU A 65 9.25 7.93 2.06
CA GLU A 65 9.76 8.80 1.00
C GLU A 65 10.92 8.15 0.21
N VAL A 66 11.55 7.09 0.74
CA VAL A 66 12.66 6.37 0.09
C VAL A 66 12.27 4.91 -0.13
N PRO A 67 12.34 4.38 -1.36
CA PRO A 67 11.97 3.00 -1.65
C PRO A 67 12.74 2.00 -0.80
N GLY A 68 12.02 1.06 -0.20
CA GLY A 68 12.59 0.00 0.62
C GLY A 68 12.98 0.39 2.04
N LEU A 69 12.75 1.64 2.46
CA LEU A 69 13.00 2.13 3.81
C LEU A 69 11.71 2.63 4.47
N LEU A 70 11.43 2.11 5.67
CA LEU A 70 10.47 2.68 6.61
C LEU A 70 10.91 2.33 8.04
N ASP A 71 11.27 3.35 8.79
CA ASP A 71 11.59 3.21 10.21
C ASP A 71 10.31 3.16 11.05
N GLU A 72 10.41 2.51 12.21
CA GLU A 72 9.36 2.58 13.21
C GLU A 72 9.35 4.00 13.82
N PRO A 73 8.21 4.71 13.81
CA PRO A 73 8.15 6.04 14.38
C PRO A 73 8.38 5.99 15.90
N GLU A 74 8.78 7.11 16.49
CA GLU A 74 8.99 7.22 17.94
C GLU A 74 7.77 6.74 18.71
N GLY A 75 7.96 5.84 19.69
CA GLY A 75 6.86 5.24 20.46
C GLY A 75 6.04 4.16 19.73
N GLY A 76 6.42 3.81 18.50
CA GLY A 76 5.76 2.78 17.69
C GLY A 76 4.59 3.31 16.87
N PHE A 77 3.94 2.40 16.13
CA PHE A 77 2.82 2.71 15.22
C PHE A 77 1.48 2.91 15.94
N LYS A 78 1.43 2.61 17.25
CA LYS A 78 0.33 2.98 18.13
C LYS A 78 0.81 3.89 19.24
N ASP A 79 -0.06 4.76 19.71
CA ASP A 79 0.19 5.58 20.89
C ASP A 79 0.11 4.75 22.19
N SER A 80 0.40 5.39 23.31
CA SER A 80 0.39 4.76 24.64
C SER A 80 -0.98 4.26 25.09
N ARG A 81 -2.07 4.71 24.45
CA ARG A 81 -3.44 4.26 24.69
C ARG A 81 -3.84 3.13 23.75
N GLY A 82 -2.93 2.67 22.86
CA GLY A 82 -3.23 1.64 21.88
C GLY A 82 -4.05 2.13 20.69
N ARG A 83 -4.14 3.45 20.46
CA ARG A 83 -4.73 4.04 19.26
C ARG A 83 -3.71 4.01 18.11
N ILE A 84 -4.17 3.79 16.89
CA ILE A 84 -3.31 3.70 15.69
C ILE A 84 -2.93 5.10 15.22
N LYS A 85 -1.62 5.34 15.02
CA LYS A 85 -1.11 6.60 14.46
C LYS A 85 -1.47 6.72 12.99
N LYS A 86 -1.79 7.93 12.56
CA LYS A 86 -2.04 8.22 11.13
C LYS A 86 -0.73 8.18 10.34
N GLN A 87 -0.75 7.59 9.15
CA GLN A 87 0.31 7.77 8.16
C GLN A 87 -0.05 8.97 7.28
N VAL A 88 0.86 9.92 7.14
CA VAL A 88 0.59 11.20 6.47
C VAL A 88 1.45 11.33 5.22
N GLN A 89 0.81 11.46 4.06
CA GLN A 89 1.51 11.80 2.84
C GLN A 89 1.97 13.26 2.86
N ARG A 90 3.27 13.46 2.69
CA ARG A 90 3.87 14.75 2.36
C ARG A 90 4.03 14.90 0.86
N PHE A 91 3.64 16.05 0.32
CA PHE A 91 3.82 16.42 -1.08
C PHE A 91 4.85 17.53 -1.21
N ARG A 92 5.75 17.37 -2.19
CA ARG A 92 6.84 18.30 -2.51
C ARG A 92 6.70 18.79 -3.95
N LEU A 93 7.35 19.92 -4.25
CA LEU A 93 7.40 20.51 -5.59
C LEU A 93 8.81 20.36 -6.15
N PHE A 94 8.92 19.92 -7.40
CA PHE A 94 10.20 19.84 -8.12
C PHE A 94 10.14 20.66 -9.40
N GLY A 95 11.18 21.46 -9.63
CA GLY A 95 11.37 22.23 -10.85
C GLY A 95 12.11 21.41 -11.91
N TYR A 96 11.67 21.55 -13.15
CA TYR A 96 12.20 20.90 -14.33
C TYR A 96 12.58 21.93 -15.38
N ASP A 97 13.65 21.65 -16.12
CA ASP A 97 13.99 22.44 -17.31
C ASP A 97 13.09 22.09 -18.50
N ASP A 98 13.32 22.76 -19.64
CA ASP A 98 12.58 22.56 -20.89
C ASP A 98 12.80 21.16 -21.51
N GLN A 99 13.89 20.48 -21.16
CA GLN A 99 14.18 19.11 -21.58
C GLN A 99 13.48 18.07 -20.71
N GLY A 100 13.00 18.45 -19.53
CA GLY A 100 12.35 17.55 -18.57
C GLY A 100 13.33 16.93 -17.58
N ARG A 101 14.50 17.54 -17.37
CA ARG A 101 15.48 17.15 -16.35
C ARG A 101 15.18 17.88 -15.05
N VAL A 102 15.35 17.19 -13.93
CA VAL A 102 15.14 17.77 -12.60
C VAL A 102 16.22 18.83 -12.33
N VAL A 103 15.79 20.04 -11.95
CA VAL A 103 16.68 21.14 -11.57
C VAL A 103 16.90 21.13 -10.05
N ARG A 104 15.81 21.23 -9.28
CA ARG A 104 15.82 21.29 -7.80
C ARG A 104 14.44 21.05 -7.20
N GLU A 105 14.42 20.75 -5.91
CA GLU A 105 13.19 20.95 -5.11
C GLU A 105 12.88 22.45 -5.01
N ILE A 106 11.60 22.80 -5.12
CA ILE A 106 11.10 24.17 -4.95
C ILE A 106 10.75 24.39 -3.48
N ASP A 107 11.12 25.56 -2.95
CA ASP A 107 10.62 26.02 -1.66
C ASP A 107 9.10 26.25 -1.76
N ALA A 108 8.33 25.51 -0.95
CA ALA A 108 6.89 25.54 -1.00
C ALA A 108 6.27 26.58 -0.04
N ALA A 109 7.07 27.40 0.63
CA ALA A 109 6.56 28.44 1.54
C ALA A 109 5.61 29.43 0.86
N SER A 110 5.83 29.73 -0.43
CA SER A 110 4.97 30.59 -1.26
C SER A 110 3.91 29.82 -2.05
N ALA A 111 3.89 28.49 -1.95
CA ALA A 111 2.98 27.67 -2.73
C ALA A 111 1.54 27.78 -2.19
N LYS A 112 0.59 27.82 -3.12
CA LYS A 112 -0.83 27.63 -2.84
C LYS A 112 -1.23 26.23 -3.25
N TRP A 113 -1.50 25.38 -2.26
CA TRP A 113 -2.00 24.02 -2.47
C TRP A 113 -3.53 24.01 -2.53
N THR A 114 -4.09 23.13 -3.34
CA THR A 114 -5.52 22.83 -3.37
C THR A 114 -5.73 21.33 -3.48
N VAL A 115 -6.58 20.77 -2.63
CA VAL A 115 -6.92 19.34 -2.61
C VAL A 115 -8.43 19.20 -2.70
N HIS A 116 -8.90 18.29 -3.55
CA HIS A 116 -10.30 17.87 -3.59
C HIS A 116 -10.33 16.35 -3.52
N ALA A 117 -10.67 15.81 -2.37
CA ALA A 117 -10.81 14.37 -2.14
C ALA A 117 -12.23 14.07 -1.67
N ALA A 118 -12.82 12.99 -2.19
CA ALA A 118 -14.19 12.60 -1.92
C ALA A 118 -14.30 11.09 -1.69
N ASN A 119 -15.42 10.65 -1.11
CA ASN A 119 -15.80 9.23 -1.04
C ASN A 119 -17.04 8.99 -1.89
N THR A 120 -16.91 8.14 -2.89
CA THR A 120 -18.01 7.76 -3.78
C THR A 120 -18.31 6.26 -3.75
N LYS A 121 -17.81 5.52 -2.73
CA LYS A 121 -18.04 4.07 -2.59
C LYS A 121 -19.52 3.70 -2.54
N ALA A 122 -20.32 4.50 -1.82
CA ALA A 122 -21.75 4.24 -1.63
C ALA A 122 -22.58 4.53 -2.89
N THR A 123 -22.11 5.42 -3.77
CA THR A 123 -22.78 5.70 -5.05
C THR A 123 -22.37 4.72 -6.16
N TRP A 124 -21.27 3.99 -5.97
CA TRP A 124 -20.70 3.09 -6.98
C TRP A 124 -21.45 1.77 -7.11
N TYR A 125 -20.99 0.96 -8.06
CA TYR A 125 -21.44 -0.41 -8.26
C TYR A 125 -20.81 -1.36 -7.26
N GLY A 126 -21.46 -2.51 -7.05
CA GLY A 126 -20.89 -3.58 -6.26
C GLY A 126 -19.59 -4.12 -6.86
N PHE A 127 -18.82 -4.84 -6.05
CA PHE A 127 -17.65 -5.57 -6.50
C PHE A 127 -17.86 -7.08 -6.32
N SER A 128 -17.55 -7.85 -7.37
CA SER A 128 -17.50 -9.31 -7.33
C SER A 128 -16.14 -9.83 -7.78
N ASN A 129 -15.63 -9.35 -8.92
CA ASN A 129 -14.29 -9.62 -9.42
C ASN A 129 -13.82 -8.48 -10.34
N ALA A 130 -12.54 -8.47 -10.70
CA ALA A 130 -12.01 -7.56 -11.71
C ALA A 130 -12.62 -7.84 -13.09
N LEU A 131 -12.95 -6.79 -13.85
CA LEU A 131 -13.72 -6.87 -15.10
C LEU A 131 -12.85 -6.92 -16.37
N ASP A 132 -11.52 -7.02 -16.24
CA ASP A 132 -10.54 -6.73 -17.28
C ASP A 132 -9.73 -7.94 -17.77
N ARG A 133 -10.22 -9.15 -17.50
CA ARG A 133 -9.48 -10.39 -17.73
C ARG A 133 -10.07 -11.29 -18.81
N GLY A 134 -11.07 -10.79 -19.53
CA GLY A 134 -11.63 -11.44 -20.72
C GLY A 134 -12.34 -12.76 -20.44
N ALA A 135 -12.45 -13.61 -21.46
CA ALA A 135 -13.27 -14.82 -21.41
C ALA A 135 -12.77 -15.91 -20.45
N SER A 136 -11.47 -15.92 -20.10
CA SER A 136 -10.88 -16.89 -19.16
C SER A 136 -11.20 -16.57 -17.70
N MET A 137 -11.61 -15.34 -17.42
CA MET A 137 -12.17 -14.90 -16.14
C MET A 137 -13.23 -13.83 -16.43
N PRO A 138 -14.45 -14.23 -16.83
CA PRO A 138 -15.48 -13.28 -17.21
C PRO A 138 -15.82 -12.37 -16.01
N GLY A 139 -15.89 -11.07 -16.25
CA GLY A 139 -16.32 -10.13 -15.22
C GLY A 139 -17.79 -10.37 -14.86
N VAL A 140 -18.10 -10.43 -13.56
CA VAL A 140 -19.48 -10.59 -13.08
C VAL A 140 -20.15 -9.21 -13.07
N PRO A 141 -21.31 -9.03 -13.74
CA PRO A 141 -22.04 -7.77 -13.67
C PRO A 141 -22.50 -7.46 -12.24
N ASN A 142 -22.32 -6.21 -11.80
CA ASN A 142 -22.70 -5.79 -10.45
C ASN A 142 -23.74 -4.66 -10.50
N PRO A 143 -24.81 -4.71 -9.68
CA PRO A 143 -25.75 -3.60 -9.57
C PRO A 143 -25.13 -2.40 -8.85
N GLN A 144 -25.78 -1.24 -8.94
CA GLN A 144 -25.44 -0.10 -8.09
C GLN A 144 -25.63 -0.46 -6.61
N ARG A 145 -24.69 -0.07 -5.75
CA ARG A 145 -24.94 -0.01 -4.30
C ARG A 145 -26.03 1.01 -4.04
N ASN A 146 -26.86 0.79 -3.02
CA ASN A 146 -28.01 1.64 -2.69
C ASN A 146 -28.95 1.84 -3.89
N ALA A 147 -29.21 0.79 -4.68
CA ALA A 147 -30.01 0.88 -5.92
C ALA A 147 -31.45 1.39 -5.70
N PHE A 148 -31.96 1.31 -4.47
CA PHE A 148 -33.28 1.83 -4.09
C PHE A 148 -33.31 3.36 -3.97
N ILE A 149 -32.17 4.05 -4.01
CA ILE A 149 -32.12 5.52 -4.02
C ILE A 149 -32.33 6.05 -5.44
N PRO A 150 -33.32 6.93 -5.67
CA PRO A 150 -33.56 7.54 -6.99
C PRO A 150 -32.32 8.22 -7.57
N LEU A 151 -32.07 8.06 -8.87
CA LEU A 151 -30.86 8.53 -9.56
C LEU A 151 -30.58 10.03 -9.36
N ASP A 152 -31.63 10.86 -9.33
CA ASP A 152 -31.57 12.31 -9.13
C ASP A 152 -31.21 12.72 -7.70
N LYS A 153 -31.29 11.80 -6.73
CA LYS A 153 -30.96 12.03 -5.32
C LYS A 153 -29.62 11.43 -4.90
N ARG A 154 -29.03 10.56 -5.73
CA ARG A 154 -27.81 9.80 -5.38
C ARG A 154 -26.65 10.69 -4.99
N ASP A 155 -26.38 11.75 -5.75
CA ASP A 155 -25.29 12.69 -5.43
C ASP A 155 -25.41 13.25 -4.01
N GLN A 156 -26.57 13.81 -3.67
CA GLN A 156 -26.79 14.46 -2.37
C GLN A 156 -26.84 13.46 -1.20
N MET A 157 -27.21 12.20 -1.47
CA MET A 157 -27.38 11.18 -0.42
C MET A 157 -26.14 10.30 -0.23
N LEU A 158 -25.37 10.03 -1.28
CA LEU A 158 -24.37 8.96 -1.29
C LEU A 158 -22.94 9.45 -1.50
N CYS A 159 -22.73 10.61 -2.14
CA CYS A 159 -21.40 11.19 -2.33
C CYS A 159 -21.00 11.99 -1.08
N ILE A 160 -19.90 11.61 -0.43
CA ILE A 160 -19.30 12.42 0.62
C ILE A 160 -18.28 13.34 -0.05
N ASP A 161 -18.69 14.57 -0.35
CA ASP A 161 -17.89 15.55 -1.08
C ASP A 161 -17.69 16.84 -0.27
N PRO A 162 -16.48 17.11 0.24
CA PRO A 162 -16.11 18.38 0.87
C PRO A 162 -15.88 19.53 -0.11
N GLY A 163 -15.77 19.26 -1.41
CA GLY A 163 -15.25 20.21 -2.39
C GLY A 163 -13.73 20.43 -2.29
N ALA A 164 -13.24 21.41 -3.05
CA ALA A 164 -11.82 21.75 -3.09
C ALA A 164 -11.42 22.67 -1.93
N ILE A 165 -10.43 22.26 -1.15
CA ILE A 165 -9.90 23.02 -0.01
C ILE A 165 -8.49 23.51 -0.33
N ALA A 166 -8.23 24.79 -0.08
CA ALA A 166 -6.94 25.43 -0.34
C ALA A 166 -6.18 25.77 0.95
N ILE A 167 -4.86 25.60 0.93
CA ILE A 167 -3.94 25.93 2.02
C ILE A 167 -2.63 26.51 1.47
N SER A 168 -2.06 27.50 2.15
CA SER A 168 -0.83 28.18 1.72
C SER A 168 -0.07 28.70 2.93
N GLY A 169 1.26 28.86 2.79
CA GLY A 169 2.14 29.32 3.86
C GLY A 169 2.81 28.17 4.63
N ALA A 170 3.81 28.50 5.44
CA ALA A 170 4.55 27.56 6.27
C ALA A 170 3.87 27.32 7.63
N SER A 171 3.95 26.10 8.14
CA SER A 171 3.44 25.68 9.47
C SER A 171 1.95 25.98 9.69
N VAL A 172 1.14 25.95 8.63
CA VAL A 172 -0.29 26.27 8.72
C VAL A 172 -1.09 25.05 9.17
N ASN A 173 -2.04 25.30 10.06
CA ASN A 173 -2.89 24.28 10.70
C ASN A 173 -2.07 23.19 11.43
N GLY A 174 -0.96 23.55 12.08
CA GLY A 174 -0.08 22.58 12.76
C GLY A 174 -0.79 21.65 13.76
N ALA A 175 -1.84 22.12 14.43
CA ALA A 175 -2.68 21.32 15.33
C ALA A 175 -3.77 20.49 14.62
N GLY A 176 -4.10 20.78 13.36
CA GLY A 176 -5.13 20.11 12.57
C GLY A 176 -6.57 20.43 12.94
N GLY A 177 -6.79 21.33 13.91
CA GLY A 177 -8.11 21.64 14.46
C GLY A 177 -8.92 22.66 13.66
N ASP A 178 -8.29 23.42 12.77
CA ASP A 178 -8.94 24.51 12.05
C ASP A 178 -9.94 23.98 11.01
N ASP A 179 -11.19 24.38 11.20
CA ASP A 179 -12.33 23.96 10.38
C ASP A 179 -12.19 24.34 8.91
N LYS A 180 -11.46 25.41 8.59
CA LYS A 180 -11.21 25.85 7.20
C LYS A 180 -10.45 24.80 6.38
N TYR A 181 -9.63 23.98 7.02
CA TYR A 181 -8.75 23.02 6.36
C TYR A 181 -9.23 21.57 6.53
N LYS A 182 -10.44 21.36 7.07
CA LYS A 182 -11.05 20.04 7.19
C LYS A 182 -11.79 19.66 5.91
N LEU A 183 -11.63 18.40 5.51
CA LEU A 183 -12.35 17.79 4.40
C LEU A 183 -13.68 17.25 4.96
N LYS A 184 -14.69 18.11 5.16
CA LYS A 184 -16.00 17.73 5.72
C LYS A 184 -17.04 17.55 4.62
N GLY A 185 -17.61 16.35 4.53
CA GLY A 185 -18.76 16.07 3.68
C GLY A 185 -19.94 15.53 4.50
N ARG A 186 -20.97 15.06 3.82
CA ARG A 186 -22.16 14.49 4.47
C ARG A 186 -22.62 13.24 3.73
N PHE A 187 -23.00 12.22 4.49
CA PHE A 187 -23.65 11.02 4.00
C PHE A 187 -25.12 11.01 4.42
N TRP A 188 -26.00 10.51 3.56
CA TRP A 188 -27.43 10.40 3.79
C TRP A 188 -28.13 11.70 4.18
N GLN A 189 -27.56 12.85 3.80
CA GLN A 189 -27.99 14.20 4.19
C GLN A 189 -28.08 14.45 5.70
N THR A 190 -27.65 13.51 6.54
CA THR A 190 -27.88 13.52 7.99
C THR A 190 -26.65 13.16 8.79
N LEU A 191 -25.67 12.47 8.20
CA LEU A 191 -24.45 12.05 8.87
C LEU A 191 -23.28 12.91 8.39
N ASP A 192 -22.78 13.79 9.25
CA ASP A 192 -21.54 14.52 8.97
C ASP A 192 -20.35 13.55 8.99
N VAL A 193 -19.50 13.63 7.97
CA VAL A 193 -18.33 12.75 7.79
C VAL A 193 -17.10 13.61 7.53
N SER A 194 -16.03 13.36 8.28
CA SER A 194 -14.71 13.91 7.97
C SER A 194 -13.95 12.92 7.09
N LEU A 195 -13.34 13.42 6.02
CA LEU A 195 -12.40 12.69 5.16
C LEU A 195 -10.94 13.04 5.48
N GLY A 196 -10.70 13.76 6.59
CA GLY A 196 -9.39 14.22 7.02
C GLY A 196 -9.21 15.74 7.01
N HIS A 197 -7.96 16.20 6.94
CA HIS A 197 -7.61 17.63 6.94
C HIS A 197 -6.24 17.89 6.29
N LEU A 198 -6.00 19.17 5.95
CA LEU A 198 -4.73 19.62 5.36
C LEU A 198 -3.87 20.34 6.41
N ARG A 199 -2.55 20.16 6.33
CA ARG A 199 -1.55 20.99 7.03
C ARG A 199 -0.43 21.37 6.07
N THR A 200 0.39 22.33 6.44
CA THR A 200 1.70 22.54 5.81
C THR A 200 2.82 22.41 6.83
N ASP A 201 3.96 21.86 6.41
CA ASP A 201 5.16 21.84 7.25
C ASP A 201 5.89 23.20 7.25
N ASP A 202 7.03 23.25 7.95
CA ASP A 202 7.87 24.44 8.09
C ASP A 202 8.42 24.99 6.76
N LYS A 203 8.44 24.18 5.71
CA LYS A 203 8.84 24.55 4.35
C LYS A 203 7.65 24.78 3.41
N GLY A 204 6.43 24.86 3.97
CA GLY A 204 5.20 25.04 3.19
C GLY A 204 4.81 23.82 2.35
N ARG A 205 5.43 22.65 2.57
CA ARG A 205 5.07 21.41 1.87
C ARG A 205 3.73 20.92 2.39
N LEU A 206 2.89 20.42 1.51
CA LEU A 206 1.56 19.96 1.87
C LEU A 206 1.63 18.62 2.62
N LEU A 207 0.88 18.52 3.71
CA LEU A 207 0.61 17.30 4.44
C LEU A 207 -0.89 17.00 4.35
N VAL A 208 -1.25 15.85 3.80
CA VAL A 208 -2.65 15.39 3.73
C VAL A 208 -2.88 14.34 4.80
N PHE A 209 -3.72 14.64 5.79
CA PHE A 209 -4.08 13.70 6.83
C PHE A 209 -5.35 12.96 6.44
N ALA A 210 -5.34 11.64 6.52
CA ALA A 210 -6.55 10.84 6.43
C ALA A 210 -7.43 10.99 7.68
N ALA A 211 -8.68 10.53 7.58
CA ALA A 211 -9.64 10.52 8.67
C ALA A 211 -9.30 9.49 9.78
N GLU A 212 -10.27 9.18 10.64
CA GLU A 212 -10.07 8.44 11.88
C GLU A 212 -10.34 6.93 11.77
N GLY A 213 -10.85 6.46 10.62
CA GLY A 213 -11.22 5.07 10.38
C GLY A 213 -12.64 4.74 10.83
N VAL A 214 -13.55 5.71 10.78
CA VAL A 214 -14.95 5.61 11.23
C VAL A 214 -15.85 5.14 10.08
N SER A 215 -16.61 4.08 10.35
CA SER A 215 -17.62 3.54 9.43
C SER A 215 -18.97 3.45 10.13
N ARG A 216 -20.05 3.87 9.46
CA ARG A 216 -21.41 3.86 10.04
C ARG A 216 -22.46 3.54 8.99
N SER A 217 -23.61 3.05 9.44
CA SER A 217 -24.80 2.97 8.61
C SER A 217 -25.76 4.12 8.88
N ALA A 218 -26.43 4.60 7.83
CA ALA A 218 -27.57 5.50 7.93
C ALA A 218 -28.90 4.76 8.20
N LEU A 219 -28.91 3.43 8.10
CA LEU A 219 -30.10 2.61 8.30
C LEU A 219 -30.10 1.99 9.72
N PRO A 220 -31.24 1.98 10.42
CA PRO A 220 -31.34 1.36 11.73
C PRO A 220 -31.18 -0.16 11.63
N GLN A 221 -30.46 -0.76 12.59
CA GLN A 221 -30.27 -2.22 12.70
C GLN A 221 -29.76 -2.88 11.40
N ASN A 222 -28.78 -2.25 10.75
CA ASN A 222 -28.24 -2.69 9.47
C ASN A 222 -26.82 -3.26 9.61
N PRO A 223 -26.66 -4.50 10.12
CA PRO A 223 -25.33 -5.10 10.26
C PRO A 223 -24.71 -5.37 8.90
N VAL A 224 -23.37 -5.31 8.83
CA VAL A 224 -22.61 -5.79 7.67
C VAL A 224 -22.88 -7.29 7.45
N ARG A 225 -23.11 -7.66 6.19
CA ARG A 225 -23.41 -9.04 5.76
C ARG A 225 -22.48 -9.55 4.68
N ASP A 226 -21.86 -8.63 3.94
CA ASP A 226 -20.95 -8.92 2.85
C ASP A 226 -19.62 -8.19 3.08
N PHE A 227 -18.52 -8.73 2.53
CA PHE A 227 -17.21 -8.12 2.69
C PHE A 227 -17.05 -6.81 1.91
N THR A 228 -17.80 -6.61 0.82
CA THR A 228 -17.65 -5.43 -0.06
C THR A 228 -18.91 -4.57 -0.20
N ASN A 229 -20.09 -5.17 -0.24
CA ASN A 229 -21.31 -4.52 -0.75
C ASN A 229 -22.38 -4.44 0.32
N ASN A 230 -22.37 -3.38 1.13
CA ASN A 230 -23.34 -3.16 2.19
C ASN A 230 -24.10 -1.85 1.98
N ASP A 231 -25.37 -1.95 1.59
CA ASP A 231 -26.23 -0.79 1.39
C ASP A 231 -26.46 -0.02 2.70
N GLY A 232 -26.60 1.30 2.59
CA GLY A 232 -26.78 2.22 3.70
C GLY A 232 -25.52 2.46 4.52
N TRP A 233 -24.37 1.91 4.15
CA TRP A 233 -23.09 2.12 4.85
C TRP A 233 -22.22 3.16 4.15
N HIS A 234 -21.41 3.84 4.97
CA HIS A 234 -20.28 4.63 4.53
C HIS A 234 -19.03 4.30 5.37
N ASP A 235 -17.87 4.70 4.87
CA ASP A 235 -16.65 4.87 5.64
C ASP A 235 -16.06 6.27 5.40
N ASP A 236 -14.86 6.51 5.91
CA ASP A 236 -14.16 7.80 5.84
C ASP A 236 -12.88 7.73 4.99
N TRP A 237 -12.79 6.74 4.10
CA TRP A 237 -11.78 6.73 3.05
C TRP A 237 -12.09 7.79 2.01
N ALA A 238 -11.08 8.22 1.27
CA ALA A 238 -11.26 9.20 0.21
C ALA A 238 -10.11 9.13 -0.78
N ASP A 239 -10.31 9.66 -1.96
CA ASP A 239 -9.20 9.95 -2.87
C ASP A 239 -9.53 11.15 -3.75
N GLY A 240 -8.50 11.74 -4.35
CA GLY A 240 -8.68 12.84 -5.27
C GLY A 240 -7.41 13.57 -5.64
N TRP A 241 -7.55 14.61 -6.44
CA TRP A 241 -6.42 15.33 -7.00
C TRP A 241 -5.80 16.31 -5.99
N VAL A 242 -4.50 16.54 -6.16
CA VAL A 242 -3.69 17.54 -5.47
C VAL A 242 -3.11 18.48 -6.54
N LYS A 243 -3.38 19.77 -6.40
CA LYS A 243 -2.89 20.84 -7.28
C LYS A 243 -2.10 21.87 -6.47
N ALA A 244 -1.20 22.58 -7.15
CA ALA A 244 -0.40 23.62 -6.56
C ALA A 244 -0.03 24.68 -7.58
N SER A 245 0.05 25.93 -7.14
CA SER A 245 0.70 27.01 -7.87
C SER A 245 1.79 27.66 -7.01
N VAL A 246 2.87 28.09 -7.66
CA VAL A 246 4.05 28.65 -6.98
C VAL A 246 4.70 29.75 -7.82
N SER A 247 5.31 30.74 -7.16
CA SER A 247 6.05 31.79 -7.86
C SER A 247 7.48 31.35 -8.18
N ILE A 248 7.84 31.37 -9.46
CA ILE A 248 9.19 31.12 -9.98
C ILE A 248 9.62 32.36 -10.74
N ASP A 249 10.72 33.01 -10.33
CA ASP A 249 11.27 34.21 -10.97
C ASP A 249 10.23 35.33 -11.18
N GLY A 250 9.30 35.49 -10.23
CA GLY A 250 8.23 36.48 -10.26
C GLY A 250 7.00 36.08 -11.09
N GLN A 251 6.98 34.90 -11.72
CA GLN A 251 5.85 34.36 -12.47
C GLN A 251 5.13 33.25 -11.69
N THR A 252 3.80 33.25 -11.71
CA THR A 252 3.01 32.14 -11.15
C THR A 252 3.03 30.96 -12.12
N VAL A 253 3.50 29.81 -11.65
CA VAL A 253 3.55 28.55 -12.39
C VAL A 253 2.59 27.56 -11.75
N GLU A 254 1.69 26.99 -12.55
CA GLU A 254 0.86 25.85 -12.15
C GLU A 254 1.68 24.57 -12.24
N ALA A 255 1.69 23.78 -11.16
CA ALA A 255 2.41 22.52 -11.12
C ALA A 255 1.62 21.40 -11.78
N GLU A 256 2.32 20.45 -12.40
CA GLU A 256 1.75 19.17 -12.81
C GLU A 256 1.10 18.48 -11.59
N PRO A 257 -0.18 18.10 -11.67
CA PRO A 257 -0.94 17.63 -10.53
C PRO A 257 -0.47 16.25 -10.04
N ALA A 258 -0.84 15.95 -8.81
CA ALA A 258 -0.71 14.63 -8.21
C ALA A 258 -2.09 14.12 -7.75
N TRP A 259 -2.11 12.92 -7.18
CA TRP A 259 -3.28 12.31 -6.55
C TRP A 259 -2.97 11.89 -5.13
N VAL A 260 -3.96 11.92 -4.24
CA VAL A 260 -3.88 11.37 -2.89
C VAL A 260 -4.97 10.33 -2.68
N VAL A 261 -4.60 9.23 -2.03
CA VAL A 261 -5.50 8.19 -1.55
C VAL A 261 -5.41 8.14 -0.03
N CYS A 262 -6.55 8.24 0.64
CA CYS A 262 -6.72 8.06 2.07
C CYS A 262 -7.40 6.71 2.33
N CYS A 263 -6.66 5.76 2.89
CA CYS A 263 -7.08 4.35 2.99
C CYS A 263 -6.77 3.74 4.36
N GLY A 264 -6.96 2.43 4.50
CA GLY A 264 -6.78 1.68 5.74
C GLY A 264 -5.33 1.69 6.25
N PRO A 265 -5.14 1.43 7.55
CA PRO A 265 -3.81 1.25 8.13
C PRO A 265 -3.12 0.04 7.51
N LYS A 266 -1.79 0.05 7.60
CA LYS A 266 -0.95 -1.10 7.28
C LYS A 266 -0.53 -1.74 8.60
N PHE A 267 -0.87 -2.99 8.85
CA PHE A 267 -0.58 -3.68 10.11
C PHE A 267 0.78 -4.37 10.12
N ALA A 268 1.53 -4.35 9.02
CA ALA A 268 2.97 -4.64 8.99
C ALA A 268 3.73 -3.56 8.21
N PRO A 269 3.81 -2.30 8.72
CA PRO A 269 4.27 -1.14 7.94
C PRO A 269 5.63 -1.35 7.23
N GLN A 270 6.55 -2.03 7.91
CA GLN A 270 7.92 -2.25 7.47
C GLN A 270 8.08 -3.40 6.45
N LEU A 271 7.01 -4.12 6.10
CA LEU A 271 7.01 -5.19 5.11
C LEU A 271 6.31 -4.75 3.83
N GLU A 272 6.83 -5.11 2.66
CA GLU A 272 6.25 -4.74 1.36
C GLU A 272 5.61 -5.95 0.68
N PRO A 273 4.50 -5.78 -0.06
CA PRO A 273 3.91 -6.84 -0.88
C PRO A 273 4.88 -7.33 -1.96
N ILE A 274 4.80 -8.60 -2.36
CA ILE A 274 5.66 -9.14 -3.45
C ILE A 274 5.34 -8.47 -4.79
N VAL A 275 4.05 -8.27 -5.07
CA VAL A 275 3.57 -7.47 -6.22
C VAL A 275 2.94 -6.21 -5.64
N THR A 276 3.49 -5.05 -5.99
CA THR A 276 3.10 -3.75 -5.43
C THR A 276 2.28 -2.93 -6.43
N LEU A 277 1.62 -1.86 -5.97
CA LEU A 277 0.96 -0.93 -6.89
C LEU A 277 1.96 -0.30 -7.88
N TYR A 278 3.24 -0.17 -7.51
CA TYR A 278 4.27 0.31 -8.44
C TYR A 278 4.45 -0.68 -9.59
N ASP A 279 4.52 -1.98 -9.27
CA ASP A 279 4.68 -3.04 -10.27
C ASP A 279 3.47 -3.09 -11.22
N ALA A 280 2.24 -3.04 -10.68
CA ALA A 280 1.02 -3.02 -11.49
C ALA A 280 0.91 -1.75 -12.37
N ALA A 281 1.19 -0.58 -11.81
CA ALA A 281 1.18 0.69 -12.54
C ALA A 281 2.30 0.75 -13.59
N ARG A 282 3.45 0.11 -13.35
CA ARG A 282 4.58 0.08 -14.29
C ARG A 282 4.21 -0.63 -15.59
N GLU A 283 3.40 -1.68 -15.54
CA GLU A 283 2.87 -2.33 -16.75
C GLU A 283 2.06 -1.33 -17.59
N ALA A 284 1.19 -0.53 -16.96
CA ALA A 284 0.44 0.51 -17.65
C ALA A 284 1.35 1.60 -18.23
N MET A 285 2.42 1.98 -17.51
CA MET A 285 3.39 2.96 -18.01
C MET A 285 4.18 2.45 -19.21
N ILE A 286 4.47 1.16 -19.28
CA ILE A 286 5.13 0.53 -20.43
C ILE A 286 4.16 0.46 -21.62
N ASP A 287 2.92 0.01 -21.42
CA ASP A 287 1.88 0.00 -22.47
C ASP A 287 1.56 1.40 -23.01
N LEU A 288 1.65 2.42 -22.15
CA LEU A 288 1.48 3.82 -22.53
C LEU A 288 2.71 4.43 -23.23
N GLY A 289 3.87 3.75 -23.22
CA GLY A 289 5.13 4.26 -23.77
C GLY A 289 5.82 5.32 -22.90
N GLN A 290 5.39 5.51 -21.65
CA GLN A 290 6.02 6.40 -20.66
C GLN A 290 7.29 5.80 -20.05
N LEU A 291 7.32 4.47 -19.89
CA LEU A 291 8.47 3.71 -19.41
C LEU A 291 8.82 2.61 -20.41
N GLN A 292 10.06 2.11 -20.33
CA GLN A 292 10.51 0.98 -21.15
C GLN A 292 10.62 -0.28 -20.30
N ALA A 293 10.28 -1.42 -20.91
CA ALA A 293 10.55 -2.72 -20.31
C ALA A 293 12.08 -2.95 -20.25
N PRO A 294 12.60 -3.62 -19.21
CA PRO A 294 14.01 -3.98 -19.13
C PRO A 294 14.42 -4.91 -20.29
N ALA A 295 15.35 -4.45 -21.13
CA ALA A 295 15.83 -5.21 -22.29
C ALA A 295 17.21 -5.83 -22.05
N ASP A 296 18.19 -5.03 -21.64
CA ASP A 296 19.60 -5.42 -21.67
C ASP A 296 20.19 -5.68 -20.29
N LYS A 297 19.97 -4.79 -19.32
CA LYS A 297 20.61 -4.82 -18.00
C LYS A 297 19.73 -4.19 -16.93
N VAL A 298 19.79 -4.73 -15.72
CA VAL A 298 19.06 -4.22 -14.54
C VAL A 298 20.01 -3.97 -13.35
N SER A 299 19.55 -3.29 -12.31
CA SER A 299 20.30 -3.17 -11.05
C SER A 299 19.88 -4.26 -10.07
N PHE A 300 20.84 -4.95 -9.44
CA PHE A 300 20.50 -5.91 -8.39
C PHE A 300 19.78 -5.21 -7.24
N ARG A 301 20.32 -4.08 -6.77
CA ARG A 301 19.79 -3.33 -5.62
C ARG A 301 18.41 -2.74 -5.87
N ARG A 302 18.20 -2.12 -7.04
CA ARG A 302 16.97 -1.39 -7.36
C ARG A 302 15.88 -2.32 -7.89
N ASP A 303 16.22 -3.32 -8.70
CA ASP A 303 15.24 -4.07 -9.48
C ASP A 303 15.06 -5.51 -8.96
N VAL A 304 16.14 -6.22 -8.60
CA VAL A 304 16.10 -7.65 -8.20
C VAL A 304 15.83 -7.83 -6.70
N LEU A 305 16.63 -7.15 -5.86
CA LEU A 305 16.60 -7.26 -4.40
C LEU A 305 15.21 -7.03 -3.81
N PRO A 306 14.40 -6.04 -4.27
CA PRO A 306 13.06 -5.88 -3.74
C PRO A 306 12.20 -7.12 -3.92
N ILE A 307 12.23 -7.77 -5.10
CA ILE A 307 11.44 -8.98 -5.38
C ILE A 307 11.84 -10.11 -4.43
N LEU A 308 13.15 -10.38 -4.31
CA LEU A 308 13.68 -11.44 -3.45
C LEU A 308 13.37 -11.18 -1.97
N ARG A 309 13.63 -9.96 -1.49
CA ARG A 309 13.40 -9.55 -0.10
C ARG A 309 11.93 -9.61 0.27
N ARG A 310 11.03 -9.13 -0.61
CA ARG A 310 9.58 -9.19 -0.39
C ARG A 310 9.12 -10.64 -0.29
N ALA A 311 9.59 -11.52 -1.18
CA ALA A 311 9.29 -12.94 -1.11
C ALA A 311 9.79 -13.60 0.19
N GLY A 312 11.04 -13.34 0.58
CA GLY A 312 11.63 -13.89 1.80
C GLY A 312 10.98 -13.39 3.09
N THR A 313 10.56 -12.12 3.12
CA THR A 313 9.97 -11.52 4.33
C THR A 313 8.49 -11.88 4.55
N MET A 314 7.80 -12.47 3.57
CA MET A 314 6.43 -12.99 3.80
C MET A 314 6.38 -14.09 4.87
N GLN A 315 7.52 -14.72 5.18
CA GLN A 315 7.65 -15.69 6.27
C GLN A 315 7.20 -15.17 7.64
N TRP A 316 7.20 -13.85 7.83
CA TRP A 316 6.83 -13.21 9.09
C TRP A 316 5.33 -12.97 9.26
N VAL A 317 4.57 -13.14 8.17
CA VAL A 317 3.16 -12.77 8.09
C VAL A 317 2.27 -13.85 7.46
N ALA A 318 2.85 -14.95 6.96
CA ALA A 318 2.14 -16.10 6.42
C ALA A 318 2.91 -17.41 6.69
N ALA A 319 2.24 -18.40 7.28
CA ALA A 319 2.86 -19.67 7.66
C ALA A 319 3.36 -20.48 6.46
N ALA A 320 2.62 -20.46 5.34
CA ALA A 320 3.04 -21.14 4.11
C ALA A 320 4.37 -20.58 3.57
N SER A 321 4.56 -19.25 3.64
CA SER A 321 5.84 -18.63 3.27
C SER A 321 6.96 -18.94 4.26
N PHE A 322 6.64 -19.09 5.56
CA PHE A 322 7.63 -19.48 6.59
C PHE A 322 8.26 -20.85 6.33
N LEU A 323 7.45 -21.80 5.84
CA LEU A 323 7.94 -23.12 5.47
C LEU A 323 8.46 -23.18 4.02
N GLY A 324 8.18 -22.16 3.21
CA GLY A 324 8.41 -22.14 1.77
C GLY A 324 9.88 -22.27 1.38
N ALA A 325 10.79 -21.57 2.06
CA ALA A 325 12.22 -21.62 1.75
C ALA A 325 12.78 -23.05 1.78
N ALA A 326 12.46 -23.81 2.83
CA ALA A 326 12.86 -25.21 2.99
C ALA A 326 12.10 -26.13 2.03
N TRP A 327 10.80 -25.88 1.79
CA TRP A 327 9.98 -26.65 0.84
C TRP A 327 10.53 -26.58 -0.59
N HIS A 328 11.14 -25.46 -0.95
CA HIS A 328 11.67 -25.19 -2.28
C HIS A 328 13.19 -25.41 -2.42
N ASP A 329 13.91 -25.65 -1.30
CA ASP A 329 15.37 -25.76 -1.26
C ASP A 329 16.09 -24.53 -1.86
N ILE A 330 15.62 -23.31 -1.54
CA ILE A 330 16.17 -22.04 -2.10
C ILE A 330 16.94 -21.18 -1.10
N GLY A 331 17.09 -21.65 0.14
CA GLY A 331 17.59 -20.84 1.26
C GLY A 331 16.61 -19.73 1.68
N ASP A 332 16.91 -19.07 2.80
CA ASP A 332 16.10 -17.95 3.28
C ASP A 332 16.43 -16.68 2.48
N LEU A 333 15.48 -16.21 1.66
CA LEU A 333 15.62 -14.98 0.87
C LEU A 333 15.60 -13.69 1.73
N SER A 334 15.52 -13.82 3.06
CA SER A 334 15.76 -12.76 4.03
C SER A 334 17.10 -12.91 4.78
N ASP A 335 17.88 -13.95 4.52
CA ASP A 335 19.25 -14.08 5.05
C ASP A 335 20.22 -13.25 4.18
N PRO A 336 20.94 -12.27 4.76
CA PRO A 336 21.97 -11.51 4.05
C PRO A 336 23.00 -12.38 3.32
N LYS A 337 23.39 -13.53 3.86
CA LYS A 337 24.39 -14.43 3.22
C LYS A 337 23.86 -15.07 1.94
N VAL A 338 22.59 -15.44 1.94
CA VAL A 338 21.90 -15.95 0.75
C VAL A 338 21.84 -14.84 -0.30
N ILE A 339 21.42 -13.63 0.10
CA ILE A 339 21.35 -12.47 -0.80
C ILE A 339 22.72 -12.09 -1.38
N GLU A 340 23.80 -12.11 -0.58
CA GLU A 340 25.17 -11.85 -1.07
C GLU A 340 25.62 -12.84 -2.15
N THR A 341 25.17 -14.09 -2.05
CA THR A 341 25.44 -15.12 -3.07
C THR A 341 24.64 -14.82 -4.34
N LEU A 342 23.36 -14.50 -4.18
CA LEU A 342 22.44 -14.16 -5.29
C LEU A 342 22.79 -12.83 -5.99
N ALA A 343 23.54 -11.95 -5.33
CA ALA A 343 24.02 -10.67 -5.86
C ALA A 343 25.24 -10.79 -6.79
N LYS A 344 25.86 -11.97 -6.89
CA LYS A 344 27.02 -12.18 -7.77
C LYS A 344 26.53 -12.43 -9.20
N SER A 345 27.03 -11.67 -10.17
CA SER A 345 26.71 -11.84 -11.60
C SER A 345 27.55 -12.90 -12.31
N SER A 346 28.54 -13.47 -11.63
CA SER A 346 29.44 -14.49 -12.16
C SER A 346 28.72 -15.79 -12.54
N ALA A 347 29.35 -16.56 -13.43
CA ALA A 347 28.79 -17.80 -13.98
C ALA A 347 28.64 -18.91 -12.93
N ASP A 348 29.54 -18.98 -11.94
CA ASP A 348 29.48 -19.93 -10.82
C ASP A 348 28.24 -19.72 -9.92
N ALA A 349 27.76 -18.48 -9.78
CA ALA A 349 26.54 -18.17 -9.04
C ALA A 349 25.25 -18.39 -9.87
N GLN A 350 25.34 -18.65 -11.18
CA GLN A 350 24.17 -18.75 -12.06
C GLN A 350 23.24 -19.91 -11.66
N ALA A 351 23.78 -21.05 -11.27
CA ALA A 351 22.99 -22.21 -10.87
C ALA A 351 22.08 -21.89 -9.67
N GLU A 352 22.60 -21.12 -8.71
CA GLU A 352 21.86 -20.72 -7.52
C GLU A 352 20.79 -19.67 -7.83
N ARG A 353 21.11 -18.68 -8.68
CA ARG A 353 20.11 -17.73 -9.20
C ARG A 353 18.98 -18.46 -9.93
N LYS A 354 19.32 -19.44 -10.77
CA LYS A 354 18.35 -20.24 -11.52
C LYS A 354 17.45 -21.05 -10.58
N ARG A 355 18.02 -21.69 -9.55
CA ARG A 355 17.27 -22.45 -8.54
C ARG A 355 16.19 -21.59 -7.90
N VAL A 356 16.54 -20.38 -7.48
CA VAL A 356 15.60 -19.41 -6.90
C VAL A 356 14.58 -18.92 -7.92
N PHE A 357 14.99 -18.63 -9.16
CA PHE A 357 14.07 -18.18 -10.21
C PHE A 357 12.99 -19.22 -10.53
N ASP A 358 13.35 -20.50 -10.62
CA ASP A 358 12.44 -21.58 -11.05
C ASP A 358 11.23 -21.77 -10.12
N VAL A 359 11.28 -21.24 -8.89
CA VAL A 359 10.16 -21.34 -7.93
C VAL A 359 9.16 -20.20 -8.05
N PHE A 360 9.51 -19.10 -8.71
CA PHE A 360 8.58 -18.02 -8.97
C PHE A 360 7.58 -18.43 -10.06
N ARG A 361 6.32 -18.05 -9.86
CA ARG A 361 5.24 -18.33 -10.80
C ARG A 361 5.41 -17.49 -12.05
N LYS A 362 5.50 -18.16 -13.21
CA LYS A 362 5.57 -17.49 -14.51
C LYS A 362 4.25 -16.77 -14.83
N PRO A 363 4.28 -15.48 -15.22
CA PRO A 363 3.09 -14.78 -15.69
C PRO A 363 2.56 -15.40 -17.00
N GLY A 364 1.26 -15.24 -17.25
CA GLY A 364 0.59 -15.75 -18.45
C GLY A 364 -0.41 -16.89 -18.18
N GLY A 365 -0.36 -17.51 -17.00
CA GLY A 365 -1.41 -18.41 -16.51
C GLY A 365 -1.22 -19.91 -16.81
N GLU A 366 -0.18 -20.27 -17.57
CA GLU A 366 0.19 -21.67 -17.81
C GLU A 366 0.80 -22.34 -16.57
N ASP A 367 1.48 -21.57 -15.70
CA ASP A 367 2.08 -22.08 -14.46
C ASP A 367 1.05 -22.14 -13.32
N ARG A 368 0.49 -23.34 -13.12
CA ARG A 368 -0.57 -23.63 -12.13
C ARG A 368 -0.06 -24.24 -10.82
N ARG A 369 1.26 -24.22 -10.57
CA ARG A 369 1.83 -24.78 -9.33
C ARG A 369 1.29 -24.02 -8.12
N GLY A 370 0.56 -24.71 -7.24
CA GLY A 370 -0.02 -24.12 -6.02
C GLY A 370 1.03 -23.67 -5.00
N ASN A 371 2.23 -24.26 -5.04
CA ASN A 371 3.35 -23.86 -4.18
C ASN A 371 4.31 -22.86 -4.84
N ALA A 372 4.14 -22.47 -6.11
CA ALA A 372 5.02 -21.46 -6.69
C ALA A 372 4.86 -20.10 -5.97
N ILE A 373 5.96 -19.35 -5.85
CA ILE A 373 5.97 -18.03 -5.20
C ILE A 373 5.38 -16.99 -6.17
N PRO A 374 4.47 -16.11 -5.76
CA PRO A 374 3.86 -16.00 -4.42
C PRO A 374 2.85 -17.11 -4.09
N ILE A 375 2.88 -17.66 -2.88
CA ILE A 375 1.86 -18.62 -2.40
C ILE A 375 0.60 -17.85 -1.98
N MET A 376 -0.06 -17.21 -2.95
CA MET A 376 -1.13 -16.22 -2.74
C MET A 376 -2.23 -16.38 -3.79
N LEU A 377 -3.45 -16.04 -3.42
CA LEU A 377 -4.60 -16.08 -4.33
C LEU A 377 -4.47 -15.03 -5.44
N GLY A 378 -4.96 -15.39 -6.62
CA GLY A 378 -5.02 -14.53 -7.80
C GLY A 378 -6.42 -13.95 -8.03
N ASP A 379 -6.53 -13.05 -9.01
CA ASP A 379 -7.80 -12.41 -9.40
C ASP A 379 -8.89 -13.45 -9.75
N GLY A 380 -8.47 -14.60 -10.28
CA GLY A 380 -9.30 -15.69 -10.81
C GLY A 380 -9.86 -16.66 -9.78
N VAL A 381 -9.72 -16.40 -8.48
CA VAL A 381 -10.09 -17.34 -7.41
C VAL A 381 -11.54 -17.85 -7.49
N ASN A 382 -12.46 -17.04 -8.03
CA ASN A 382 -13.88 -17.40 -8.19
C ASN A 382 -14.12 -18.54 -9.18
N TYR A 383 -13.13 -18.89 -10.01
CA TYR A 383 -13.27 -19.85 -11.10
C TYR A 383 -12.24 -20.97 -10.90
N PRO A 384 -12.67 -22.18 -10.51
CA PRO A 384 -11.75 -23.29 -10.21
C PRO A 384 -10.71 -23.58 -11.29
N ASP A 385 -11.12 -23.46 -12.57
CA ASP A 385 -10.27 -23.77 -13.72
C ASP A 385 -9.44 -22.58 -14.23
N SER A 386 -9.50 -21.42 -13.54
CA SER A 386 -8.82 -20.22 -13.99
C SER A 386 -7.30 -20.38 -13.96
N ALA A 387 -6.69 -19.93 -15.05
CA ALA A 387 -5.26 -19.73 -15.16
C ALA A 387 -4.72 -18.65 -14.19
N HIS A 388 -5.62 -17.90 -13.55
CA HIS A 388 -5.31 -16.79 -12.64
C HIS A 388 -5.84 -17.00 -11.22
N SER A 389 -6.12 -18.25 -10.81
CA SER A 389 -6.49 -18.58 -9.43
C SER A 389 -5.38 -18.26 -8.40
N TRP A 390 -4.15 -18.12 -8.88
CA TRP A 390 -2.96 -17.79 -8.09
C TRP A 390 -2.33 -16.47 -8.56
N LEU A 391 -1.80 -15.69 -7.63
CA LEU A 391 -1.08 -14.45 -7.95
C LEU A 391 0.23 -14.77 -8.68
N ALA A 392 0.51 -14.14 -9.81
CA ALA A 392 1.82 -14.22 -10.45
C ALA A 392 2.58 -12.89 -10.30
N LEU A 393 3.90 -12.93 -10.48
CA LEU A 393 4.66 -11.70 -10.74
C LEU A 393 4.10 -11.00 -11.99
N THR A 394 4.34 -9.69 -12.12
CA THR A 394 4.05 -9.01 -13.39
C THR A 394 5.01 -9.46 -14.50
N PRO A 395 4.65 -9.31 -15.78
CA PRO A 395 5.58 -9.55 -16.89
C PRO A 395 6.93 -8.84 -16.73
N THR A 396 6.93 -7.59 -16.27
CA THR A 396 8.17 -6.83 -16.04
C THR A 396 8.98 -7.37 -14.87
N GLN A 397 8.35 -7.72 -13.75
CA GLN A 397 9.05 -8.33 -12.62
C GLN A 397 9.70 -9.65 -13.02
N TYR A 398 8.99 -10.49 -13.77
CA TYR A 398 9.53 -11.75 -14.26
C TYR A 398 10.71 -11.52 -15.23
N ARG A 399 10.60 -10.53 -16.13
CA ARG A 399 11.68 -10.13 -17.03
C ARG A 399 12.94 -9.66 -16.29
N VAL A 400 12.79 -8.93 -15.18
CA VAL A 400 13.89 -8.55 -14.30
C VAL A 400 14.62 -9.80 -13.76
N LEU A 401 13.87 -10.82 -13.33
CA LEU A 401 14.46 -12.06 -12.83
C LEU A 401 15.13 -12.89 -13.95
N GLU A 402 14.60 -12.89 -15.18
CA GLU A 402 15.27 -13.51 -16.33
C GLU A 402 16.65 -12.88 -16.58
N LEU A 403 16.72 -11.54 -16.62
CA LEU A 403 17.98 -10.81 -16.78
C LEU A 403 18.96 -11.09 -15.63
N TRP A 404 18.44 -11.20 -14.41
CA TRP A 404 19.23 -11.56 -13.24
C TRP A 404 19.82 -12.97 -13.34
N VAL A 405 19.03 -13.98 -13.72
CA VAL A 405 19.54 -15.35 -13.94
C VAL A 405 20.61 -15.37 -15.02
N ASP A 406 20.40 -14.64 -16.11
CA ASP A 406 21.34 -14.50 -17.22
C ASP A 406 22.65 -13.74 -16.86
N GLY A 407 22.76 -13.22 -15.62
CA GLY A 407 23.93 -12.43 -15.19
C GLY A 407 23.95 -11.01 -15.76
N LYS A 408 22.86 -10.57 -16.39
CA LYS A 408 22.71 -9.26 -17.03
C LYS A 408 22.23 -8.20 -16.04
N PHE A 409 23.03 -7.96 -15.02
CA PHE A 409 22.73 -6.96 -14.01
C PHE A 409 23.99 -6.30 -13.42
N ASP A 410 23.85 -5.09 -12.89
CA ASP A 410 24.86 -4.47 -12.03
C ASP A 410 24.82 -5.12 -10.65
N ALA A 411 25.94 -5.70 -10.24
CA ALA A 411 26.12 -6.32 -8.92
C ALA A 411 26.32 -5.25 -7.82
N ASP A 412 25.35 -4.33 -7.70
CA ASP A 412 25.39 -3.12 -6.86
C ASP A 412 24.80 -3.31 -5.45
N TYR A 413 24.78 -4.55 -4.95
CA TYR A 413 24.28 -4.88 -3.61
C TYR A 413 25.08 -4.18 -2.50
N VAL A 414 26.41 -4.23 -2.60
CA VAL A 414 27.33 -3.50 -1.72
C VAL A 414 27.65 -2.16 -2.38
N ASN A 415 27.07 -1.09 -1.86
CA ASN A 415 27.25 0.26 -2.37
C ASN A 415 27.20 1.25 -1.21
N ALA A 416 28.36 1.76 -0.81
CA ALA A 416 28.50 2.63 0.36
C ALA A 416 27.69 3.92 0.25
N ALA A 417 27.61 4.53 -0.94
CA ALA A 417 26.83 5.74 -1.15
C ALA A 417 25.33 5.48 -0.97
N ALA A 418 24.83 4.39 -1.56
CA ALA A 418 23.42 4.01 -1.42
C ALA A 418 23.08 3.47 -0.02
N ASP A 419 24.05 2.89 0.70
CA ASP A 419 23.90 2.43 2.10
C ASP A 419 23.88 3.59 3.11
N ALA A 420 24.44 4.76 2.74
CA ALA A 420 24.40 5.96 3.56
C ALA A 420 23.05 6.70 3.52
N VAL A 421 22.18 6.39 2.56
CA VAL A 421 20.87 7.03 2.39
C VAL A 421 19.93 6.63 3.52
N LYS A 422 19.42 7.62 4.25
CA LYS A 422 18.42 7.45 5.32
C LYS A 422 17.14 8.23 5.04
N THR A 423 17.27 9.36 4.38
CA THR A 423 16.20 10.29 4.05
C THR A 423 16.23 10.64 2.58
N LEU A 424 15.14 11.22 2.08
CA LEU A 424 15.08 11.68 0.69
C LEU A 424 16.17 12.73 0.37
N ASP A 425 16.56 13.54 1.35
CA ASP A 425 17.51 14.63 1.15
C ASP A 425 18.95 14.12 0.98
N ASP A 426 19.23 12.85 1.33
CA ASP A 426 20.51 12.17 1.09
C ASP A 426 20.67 11.72 -0.38
N LEU A 427 19.57 11.69 -1.15
CA LEU A 427 19.61 11.29 -2.56
C LEU A 427 20.07 12.44 -3.47
N PRO A 428 20.80 12.13 -4.56
CA PRO A 428 20.90 13.02 -5.71
C PRO A 428 19.53 13.50 -6.20
N VAL A 429 19.44 14.75 -6.61
CA VAL A 429 18.16 15.43 -6.88
C VAL A 429 17.36 14.74 -7.99
N GLU A 430 18.04 14.20 -8.99
CA GLU A 430 17.49 13.48 -10.13
C GLU A 430 16.81 12.16 -9.75
N LEU A 431 17.13 11.59 -8.58
CA LEU A 431 16.51 10.36 -8.08
C LEU A 431 15.27 10.62 -7.21
N ARG A 432 15.16 11.81 -6.61
CA ARG A 432 14.14 12.10 -5.59
C ARG A 432 12.70 11.93 -6.08
N PRO A 433 12.31 12.45 -7.27
CA PRO A 433 10.91 12.38 -7.69
C PRO A 433 10.40 10.95 -7.94
N GLU A 434 11.23 10.12 -8.58
CA GLU A 434 10.93 8.70 -8.79
C GLU A 434 10.92 7.96 -7.46
N ALA A 435 11.92 8.20 -6.59
CA ALA A 435 12.00 7.59 -5.27
C ALA A 435 10.73 7.84 -4.44
N MET A 436 10.22 9.07 -4.39
CA MET A 436 8.97 9.37 -3.66
C MET A 436 7.76 8.62 -4.21
N THR A 437 7.59 8.61 -5.53
CA THR A 437 6.45 7.94 -6.18
C THR A 437 6.52 6.43 -5.98
N ARG A 438 7.72 5.87 -6.14
CA ARG A 438 7.97 4.46 -5.91
C ARG A 438 7.78 4.08 -4.44
N ALA A 439 8.29 4.85 -3.48
CA ALA A 439 8.13 4.57 -2.05
C ALA A 439 6.66 4.55 -1.62
N ALA A 440 5.85 5.47 -2.15
CA ALA A 440 4.41 5.50 -1.88
C ALA A 440 3.69 4.26 -2.42
N LEU A 441 4.03 3.82 -3.64
CA LEU A 441 3.38 2.70 -4.32
C LEU A 441 3.91 1.32 -3.91
N ASP A 442 5.19 1.19 -3.59
CA ASP A 442 5.84 -0.05 -3.11
C ASP A 442 5.26 -0.50 -1.76
N ALA A 443 4.70 0.43 -0.99
CA ALA A 443 4.07 0.15 0.29
C ALA A 443 2.64 -0.41 0.18
N CYS A 444 2.08 -0.55 -1.04
CA CYS A 444 0.68 -0.88 -1.30
C CYS A 444 0.54 -2.13 -2.18
N SER A 445 -0.60 -2.84 -2.07
CA SER A 445 -0.80 -4.12 -2.77
C SER A 445 -1.07 -3.96 -4.27
N GLY A 446 -0.26 -4.59 -5.12
CA GLY A 446 -0.42 -4.62 -6.58
C GLY A 446 -1.22 -5.79 -7.13
N GLY A 447 -1.72 -6.65 -6.24
CA GLY A 447 -2.43 -7.85 -6.63
C GLY A 447 -2.49 -8.88 -5.49
N ALA A 448 -3.43 -9.82 -5.53
CA ALA A 448 -4.55 -9.87 -6.47
C ALA A 448 -5.53 -8.71 -6.27
N PHE A 449 -6.40 -8.47 -7.24
CA PHE A 449 -7.45 -7.46 -7.16
C PHE A 449 -8.81 -8.12 -6.95
N HIS A 450 -9.15 -8.36 -5.67
CA HIS A 450 -10.43 -8.96 -5.25
C HIS A 450 -11.03 -8.38 -3.94
N PRO A 451 -11.28 -7.06 -3.83
CA PRO A 451 -10.87 -5.99 -4.74
C PRO A 451 -9.40 -5.58 -4.55
N GLY A 452 -8.74 -5.95 -3.46
CA GLY A 452 -7.40 -5.48 -3.10
C GLY A 452 -7.43 -4.91 -1.68
N VAL A 453 -6.46 -4.04 -1.35
CA VAL A 453 -6.41 -3.40 -0.01
C VAL A 453 -6.61 -1.89 -0.09
N GLU A 454 -5.76 -1.16 -0.83
CA GLU A 454 -5.88 0.30 -0.92
C GLU A 454 -6.76 0.79 -2.08
N ILE A 455 -6.44 0.31 -3.29
CA ILE A 455 -7.15 0.55 -4.55
C ILE A 455 -7.13 -0.74 -5.38
N THR A 456 -7.70 -0.73 -6.59
CA THR A 456 -7.88 -1.95 -7.38
C THR A 456 -7.39 -1.86 -8.84
N TRP A 457 -7.78 -2.84 -9.64
CA TRP A 457 -7.30 -3.15 -10.99
C TRP A 457 -7.26 -2.00 -12.00
N PRO A 458 -8.06 -0.91 -11.97
CA PRO A 458 -7.88 0.21 -12.90
C PRO A 458 -6.45 0.79 -12.90
N ILE A 459 -5.70 0.63 -11.80
CA ILE A 459 -4.29 1.05 -11.71
C ILE A 459 -3.39 0.44 -12.79
N ARG A 460 -3.73 -0.73 -13.33
CA ARG A 460 -2.95 -1.42 -14.38
C ARG A 460 -3.38 -1.07 -15.80
N HIS A 461 -4.30 -0.12 -15.99
CA HIS A 461 -4.80 0.30 -17.29
C HIS A 461 -4.21 1.64 -17.71
N LYS A 462 -3.71 1.72 -18.95
CA LYS A 462 -3.17 2.99 -19.48
C LYS A 462 -4.18 4.12 -19.54
N ALA A 463 -5.47 3.80 -19.69
CA ALA A 463 -6.56 4.78 -19.76
C ALA A 463 -6.66 5.65 -18.50
N LEU A 464 -6.15 5.16 -17.36
CA LEU A 464 -6.11 5.89 -16.09
C LEU A 464 -5.16 7.10 -16.13
N TYR A 465 -4.14 7.05 -16.99
CA TYR A 465 -3.00 7.96 -16.94
C TYR A 465 -2.92 8.88 -18.15
N ARG A 466 -2.19 9.99 -17.98
CA ARG A 466 -1.83 10.92 -19.04
C ARG A 466 -0.69 10.38 -19.90
N GLY A 467 -0.85 10.43 -21.20
CA GLY A 467 0.12 9.92 -22.17
C GLY A 467 1.34 10.82 -22.39
N PRO A 468 2.38 10.34 -23.11
CA PRO A 468 3.58 11.11 -23.41
C PRO A 468 3.32 12.42 -24.16
N ASN A 469 2.21 12.48 -24.91
CA ASN A 469 1.76 13.67 -25.63
C ASN A 469 1.24 14.77 -24.69
N GLU A 470 0.86 14.42 -23.46
CA GLU A 470 0.33 15.36 -22.47
C GLU A 470 1.37 15.72 -21.41
N THR A 471 2.25 14.80 -21.04
CA THR A 471 3.32 15.02 -20.05
C THR A 471 4.45 14.01 -20.20
N LYS A 472 5.68 14.43 -19.90
CA LYS A 472 6.87 13.55 -19.87
C LYS A 472 7.04 12.82 -18.53
N LEU A 473 6.20 13.14 -17.54
CA LEU A 473 6.34 12.59 -16.20
C LEU A 473 5.43 11.35 -16.05
N PRO A 474 5.98 10.19 -15.68
CA PRO A 474 5.19 8.97 -15.53
C PRO A 474 4.25 9.05 -14.32
N PHE A 475 3.28 8.12 -14.26
CA PHE A 475 2.32 7.93 -13.16
C PHE A 475 1.37 9.10 -12.91
N ARG A 476 1.15 9.97 -13.91
CA ARG A 476 0.20 11.09 -13.82
C ARG A 476 -1.20 10.62 -14.14
N ILE A 477 -2.09 10.56 -13.15
CA ILE A 477 -3.50 10.24 -13.35
C ILE A 477 -4.16 11.33 -14.21
N ALA A 478 -4.94 10.92 -15.20
CA ALA A 478 -5.74 11.83 -16.01
C ALA A 478 -6.91 12.34 -15.18
N LEU A 479 -7.17 13.65 -15.20
CA LEU A 479 -8.22 14.28 -14.40
C LEU A 479 -9.52 14.38 -15.19
N SER A 480 -10.63 13.93 -14.61
CA SER A 480 -11.96 14.03 -15.21
C SER A 480 -12.46 15.48 -15.24
N GLY A 481 -13.15 15.83 -16.33
CA GLY A 481 -13.90 17.08 -16.46
C GLY A 481 -15.40 16.96 -16.14
N ARG A 482 -15.86 15.79 -15.68
CA ARG A 482 -17.29 15.55 -15.45
C ARG A 482 -17.85 16.43 -14.33
N LYS A 483 -19.12 16.82 -14.48
CA LYS A 483 -19.79 17.80 -13.60
C LYS A 483 -20.27 17.24 -12.26
N THR A 484 -20.42 15.92 -12.17
CA THR A 484 -20.90 15.20 -10.99
C THR A 484 -19.92 14.10 -10.59
N LEU A 485 -19.80 13.84 -9.30
CA LEU A 485 -19.02 12.72 -8.79
C LEU A 485 -19.75 11.38 -8.95
N ASN A 486 -21.08 11.37 -8.99
CA ASN A 486 -21.87 10.18 -9.32
C ASN A 486 -21.85 9.89 -10.82
N GLN A 487 -20.95 8.99 -11.21
CA GLN A 487 -20.91 8.44 -12.57
C GLN A 487 -21.92 7.30 -12.71
N ASP A 488 -22.84 7.44 -13.66
CA ASP A 488 -23.93 6.50 -13.92
C ASP A 488 -23.67 5.72 -15.21
N LEU A 489 -23.44 4.43 -15.06
CA LEU A 489 -23.18 3.47 -16.14
C LEU A 489 -24.41 2.60 -16.48
N GLY A 490 -25.58 2.94 -15.93
CA GLY A 490 -26.82 2.20 -16.07
C GLY A 490 -27.09 1.27 -14.87
N LEU A 491 -27.97 0.28 -15.07
CA LEU A 491 -28.44 -0.59 -13.98
C LEU A 491 -27.35 -1.49 -13.39
N GLN A 492 -26.35 -1.84 -14.20
CA GLN A 492 -25.24 -2.70 -13.80
C GLN A 492 -23.94 -2.22 -14.43
N LEU A 493 -22.84 -2.34 -13.69
CA LEU A 493 -21.50 -2.28 -14.23
C LEU A 493 -21.15 -3.66 -14.78
N ASN A 494 -20.62 -3.71 -15.99
CA ASN A 494 -20.31 -4.94 -16.72
C ASN A 494 -19.03 -4.77 -17.55
N VAL A 495 -18.65 -5.84 -18.25
CA VAL A 495 -17.42 -5.90 -19.05
C VAL A 495 -17.39 -4.95 -20.25
N ASP A 496 -18.52 -4.35 -20.65
CA ASP A 496 -18.57 -3.43 -21.78
C ASP A 496 -18.53 -1.96 -21.31
N ASN A 497 -19.46 -1.57 -20.43
CA ASN A 497 -19.58 -0.18 -19.98
C ASN A 497 -18.43 0.26 -19.06
N VAL A 498 -17.69 -0.70 -18.47
CA VAL A 498 -16.49 -0.37 -17.69
C VAL A 498 -15.37 0.19 -18.55
N PHE A 499 -15.31 -0.17 -19.84
CA PHE A 499 -14.30 0.36 -20.78
C PHE A 499 -14.86 1.48 -21.64
N THR A 500 -16.14 1.40 -22.01
CA THR A 500 -16.76 2.32 -22.99
C THR A 500 -17.54 3.48 -22.35
N GLY A 501 -17.86 3.39 -21.06
CA GLY A 501 -18.74 4.34 -20.38
C GLY A 501 -20.22 4.10 -20.69
N ASN A 502 -21.07 5.08 -20.35
CA ASN A 502 -22.49 5.04 -20.65
C ASN A 502 -22.78 5.74 -21.98
N PRO A 503 -23.32 5.06 -23.01
CA PRO A 503 -23.63 5.70 -24.29
C PRO A 503 -24.69 6.81 -24.17
N ALA A 504 -25.56 6.78 -23.15
CA ALA A 504 -26.54 7.83 -22.89
C ALA A 504 -25.96 9.04 -22.13
N LYS A 505 -24.74 8.92 -21.58
CA LYS A 505 -24.03 9.97 -20.83
C LYS A 505 -22.55 10.03 -21.22
N PRO A 506 -22.24 10.31 -22.52
CA PRO A 506 -20.88 10.25 -23.03
C PRO A 506 -19.94 11.25 -22.34
N ASP A 507 -20.47 12.34 -21.80
CA ASP A 507 -19.72 13.36 -21.06
C ASP A 507 -19.14 12.84 -19.71
N GLN A 508 -19.67 11.74 -19.19
CA GLN A 508 -19.14 11.11 -17.98
C GLN A 508 -17.96 10.18 -18.25
N GLY A 509 -17.73 9.79 -19.51
CA GLY A 509 -16.60 8.97 -19.94
C GLY A 509 -16.58 7.55 -19.38
N SER A 510 -15.46 6.87 -19.62
CA SER A 510 -15.14 5.53 -19.10
C SER A 510 -14.70 5.59 -17.63
N PRO A 511 -15.16 4.69 -16.76
CA PRO A 511 -14.80 4.70 -15.34
C PRO A 511 -13.36 4.33 -14.99
N ILE A 512 -12.61 3.74 -15.94
CA ILE A 512 -11.20 3.38 -15.76
C ILE A 512 -10.23 4.43 -16.32
N GLY A 513 -10.76 5.47 -16.97
CA GLY A 513 -10.02 6.62 -17.49
C GLY A 513 -10.57 7.92 -16.90
N PRO A 514 -10.07 9.10 -17.31
CA PRO A 514 -9.97 10.33 -16.50
C PRO A 514 -10.78 10.37 -15.19
N GLN A 515 -10.10 10.45 -14.06
CA GLN A 515 -10.65 10.26 -12.73
C GLN A 515 -11.10 11.58 -12.07
N ALA A 516 -12.24 11.54 -11.40
CA ALA A 516 -12.72 12.58 -10.48
C ALA A 516 -12.42 12.17 -9.02
N PRO A 517 -12.50 13.11 -8.06
CA PRO A 517 -12.39 12.79 -6.65
C PRO A 517 -13.30 11.62 -6.23
N GLY A 518 -12.73 10.65 -5.52
CA GLY A 518 -13.37 9.41 -5.05
C GLY A 518 -13.27 8.22 -6.01
N ASP A 519 -12.76 8.40 -7.23
CA ASP A 519 -12.82 7.34 -8.24
C ASP A 519 -11.85 6.18 -8.06
N LEU A 520 -10.74 6.36 -7.35
CA LEU A 520 -9.81 5.25 -7.13
C LEU A 520 -10.29 4.31 -6.02
N THR A 521 -10.96 4.86 -4.98
CA THR A 521 -11.40 4.09 -3.81
C THR A 521 -12.84 3.60 -3.92
N ARG A 522 -13.66 4.12 -4.83
CA ARG A 522 -15.08 3.74 -4.98
C ARG A 522 -15.31 2.24 -5.20
N TRP A 523 -14.33 1.55 -5.80
CA TRP A 523 -14.37 0.13 -6.11
C TRP A 523 -14.21 -0.78 -4.90
N MET A 524 -13.64 -0.25 -3.82
CA MET A 524 -13.27 -1.02 -2.64
C MET A 524 -14.50 -1.38 -1.80
N GLY A 525 -14.32 -2.26 -0.80
CA GLY A 525 -15.39 -2.62 0.12
C GLY A 525 -15.90 -1.42 0.92
N VAL A 526 -17.21 -1.40 1.16
CA VAL A 526 -17.89 -0.44 2.03
C VAL A 526 -18.70 -1.20 3.10
N PRO A 527 -18.36 -1.06 4.39
CA PRO A 527 -17.17 -0.38 4.91
C PRO A 527 -15.89 -1.23 4.75
N TRP A 528 -14.72 -0.59 4.67
CA TRP A 528 -13.43 -1.27 4.45
C TRP A 528 -13.02 -2.29 5.53
N GLN A 529 -13.51 -2.16 6.77
CA GLN A 529 -13.11 -3.06 7.86
C GLN A 529 -13.58 -4.50 7.64
N GLY A 530 -14.76 -4.68 7.02
CA GLY A 530 -15.27 -6.00 6.66
C GLY A 530 -14.35 -6.68 5.64
N ASP A 531 -14.03 -5.96 4.58
CA ASP A 531 -13.04 -6.36 3.57
C ASP A 531 -11.73 -6.78 4.25
N ALA A 532 -11.16 -5.92 5.11
CA ALA A 532 -9.92 -6.20 5.83
C ALA A 532 -9.95 -7.48 6.68
N PHE A 533 -11.08 -7.83 7.29
CA PHE A 533 -11.23 -9.11 8.00
C PHE A 533 -11.30 -10.30 7.04
N SER A 534 -11.91 -10.13 5.86
CA SER A 534 -12.02 -11.17 4.84
C SER A 534 -10.66 -11.50 4.18
N CYS A 535 -9.72 -10.56 4.20
CA CYS A 535 -8.37 -10.66 3.63
C CYS A 535 -7.42 -11.57 4.43
N GLN A 536 -7.78 -12.85 4.64
CA GLN A 536 -7.00 -13.80 5.46
C GLN A 536 -6.58 -15.04 4.66
N ALA A 537 -6.28 -16.15 5.36
CA ALA A 537 -6.04 -17.44 4.74
C ALA A 537 -7.31 -18.02 4.09
N VAL A 538 -7.14 -18.76 3.00
CA VAL A 538 -8.22 -19.55 2.38
C VAL A 538 -7.85 -21.02 2.45
N LEU A 539 -8.64 -21.79 3.20
CA LEU A 539 -8.40 -23.21 3.40
C LEU A 539 -8.68 -23.99 2.11
N THR A 540 -7.80 -24.95 1.82
CA THR A 540 -7.93 -25.87 0.69
C THR A 540 -8.04 -27.31 1.22
N ALA A 541 -8.56 -28.21 0.39
CA ALA A 541 -8.72 -29.62 0.78
C ALA A 541 -7.39 -30.32 1.11
N THR A 542 -6.26 -29.86 0.55
CA THR A 542 -4.93 -30.44 0.79
C THR A 542 -4.29 -29.94 2.09
N GLY A 543 -4.82 -28.87 2.70
CA GLY A 543 -4.32 -28.29 3.95
C GLY A 543 -3.02 -27.47 3.81
N PHE A 544 -2.10 -27.85 2.92
CA PHE A 544 -0.86 -27.12 2.66
C PHE A 544 -0.45 -27.15 1.16
N PRO A 545 0.20 -26.10 0.64
CA PRO A 545 0.33 -24.78 1.27
C PRO A 545 -1.03 -24.07 1.34
N THR A 546 -1.31 -23.41 2.46
CA THR A 546 -2.53 -22.60 2.61
C THR A 546 -2.30 -21.25 1.93
N PRO A 547 -3.03 -20.91 0.85
CA PRO A 547 -2.94 -19.59 0.24
C PRO A 547 -3.45 -18.50 1.17
N VAL A 548 -2.88 -17.32 1.00
CA VAL A 548 -3.29 -16.09 1.70
C VAL A 548 -3.58 -14.97 0.69
N TRP A 549 -4.35 -13.97 1.12
CA TRP A 549 -4.65 -12.79 0.30
C TRP A 549 -3.52 -11.75 0.27
N TRP A 550 -3.36 -10.93 1.32
CA TRP A 550 -2.43 -9.78 1.31
C TRP A 550 -1.66 -9.60 2.64
N PRO A 551 -0.80 -10.55 3.01
CA PRO A 551 -0.23 -10.66 4.36
C PRO A 551 0.72 -9.50 4.74
N ALA A 552 1.28 -8.79 3.76
CA ALA A 552 2.14 -7.62 4.01
C ALA A 552 1.37 -6.38 4.49
N LEU A 553 0.06 -6.31 4.24
CA LEU A 553 -0.80 -5.21 4.69
C LEU A 553 -1.66 -5.64 5.88
N LEU A 554 -2.23 -6.83 5.76
CA LEU A 554 -3.14 -7.46 6.71
C LEU A 554 -2.54 -8.83 7.06
N PRO A 555 -1.66 -8.92 8.07
CA PRO A 555 -1.00 -10.17 8.42
C PRO A 555 -1.98 -11.32 8.64
N VAL A 556 -1.52 -12.55 8.41
CA VAL A 556 -2.34 -13.75 8.57
C VAL A 556 -1.81 -14.60 9.71
N ASP A 557 -0.51 -14.92 9.69
CA ASP A 557 0.16 -15.72 10.72
C ASP A 557 1.35 -14.95 11.29
N VAL A 558 1.38 -14.74 12.60
CA VAL A 558 2.36 -13.84 13.24
C VAL A 558 3.06 -14.48 14.43
N LEU A 559 4.26 -13.99 14.75
CA LEU A 559 4.95 -14.27 16.01
C LEU A 559 4.46 -13.27 17.09
N PRO A 560 3.69 -13.70 18.10
CA PRO A 560 3.16 -12.77 19.10
C PRO A 560 4.24 -12.34 20.10
N GLU A 561 4.13 -11.10 20.61
CA GLU A 561 5.07 -10.53 21.59
C GLU A 561 5.32 -11.43 22.80
N ALA A 562 4.29 -12.13 23.30
CA ALA A 562 4.42 -13.07 24.41
C ALA A 562 5.41 -14.21 24.10
N PHE A 563 5.37 -14.76 22.89
CA PHE A 563 6.27 -15.84 22.47
C PHE A 563 7.67 -15.30 22.18
N TYR A 564 7.76 -14.12 21.55
CA TYR A 564 9.03 -13.40 21.40
C TYR A 564 9.75 -13.22 22.74
N LYS A 565 9.04 -12.77 23.79
CA LYS A 565 9.61 -12.60 25.13
C LYS A 565 10.15 -13.90 25.72
N GLN A 566 9.47 -15.02 25.50
CA GLN A 566 9.97 -16.33 25.95
C GLN A 566 11.17 -16.81 25.11
N MET A 567 11.15 -16.64 23.79
CA MET A 567 12.29 -16.93 22.92
C MET A 567 13.57 -16.17 23.33
N MET A 568 13.42 -14.93 23.82
CA MET A 568 14.54 -14.10 24.27
C MET A 568 15.14 -14.50 25.63
N ARG A 569 14.48 -15.37 26.40
CA ARG A 569 14.96 -15.82 27.73
C ARG A 569 16.18 -16.71 27.61
N THR A 570 17.29 -16.29 28.23
CA THR A 570 18.56 -17.04 28.26
C THR A 570 18.60 -18.13 29.33
N ASP A 571 17.61 -18.18 30.21
CA ASP A 571 17.46 -19.23 31.24
C ASP A 571 16.69 -20.47 30.73
N LEU A 572 16.10 -20.39 29.54
CA LEU A 572 15.51 -21.54 28.85
C LEU A 572 16.54 -22.24 27.97
N THR A 573 16.35 -23.54 27.75
CA THR A 573 17.15 -24.32 26.80
C THR A 573 16.95 -23.83 25.37
N GLU A 574 17.89 -24.11 24.46
CA GLU A 574 17.75 -23.76 23.05
C GLU A 574 16.47 -24.35 22.44
N GLU A 575 16.16 -25.60 22.75
CA GLU A 575 14.95 -26.28 22.26
C GLU A 575 13.66 -25.56 22.72
N GLU A 576 13.57 -25.21 24.01
CA GLU A 576 12.42 -24.48 24.55
C GLU A 576 12.24 -23.12 23.87
N ARG A 577 13.34 -22.41 23.61
CA ARG A 577 13.32 -21.11 22.93
C ARG A 577 12.87 -21.27 21.47
N LEU A 578 13.33 -22.32 20.78
CA LEU A 578 12.92 -22.64 19.41
C LEU A 578 11.44 -23.00 19.31
N ARG A 579 10.84 -23.67 20.32
CA ARG A 579 9.39 -23.91 20.36
C ARG A 579 8.59 -22.61 20.29
N PHE A 580 8.99 -21.58 21.03
CA PHE A 580 8.35 -20.26 20.95
C PHE A 580 8.64 -19.54 19.64
N TYR A 581 9.86 -19.66 19.10
CA TYR A 581 10.22 -19.07 17.81
C TYR A 581 9.43 -19.65 16.64
N HIS A 582 9.18 -20.96 16.61
CA HIS A 582 8.50 -21.61 15.47
C HIS A 582 6.98 -21.54 15.56
N MET A 583 6.42 -21.17 16.71
CA MET A 583 4.97 -21.06 16.87
C MET A 583 4.43 -19.76 16.25
N ARG A 584 3.53 -19.90 15.27
CA ARG A 584 2.77 -18.80 14.66
C ARG A 584 1.32 -18.86 15.14
N VAL A 585 0.67 -17.71 15.25
CA VAL A 585 -0.76 -17.63 15.61
C VAL A 585 -1.51 -16.79 14.58
N PRO A 586 -2.81 -17.05 14.36
CA PRO A 586 -3.61 -16.21 13.50
C PRO A 586 -3.62 -14.75 13.99
N TRP A 587 -3.38 -13.80 13.09
CA TRP A 587 -3.41 -12.38 13.40
C TRP A 587 -4.84 -11.93 13.74
N ALA A 588 -5.84 -12.41 12.99
CA ALA A 588 -7.27 -12.18 13.20
C ALA A 588 -7.87 -12.88 14.44
N ARG A 589 -7.07 -13.61 15.24
CA ARG A 589 -7.57 -14.41 16.37
C ARG A 589 -8.46 -13.62 17.32
N GLY A 590 -9.63 -14.15 17.64
CA GLY A 590 -10.59 -13.53 18.55
C GLY A 590 -11.40 -12.36 17.98
N ALA A 591 -11.09 -11.85 16.78
CA ALA A 591 -11.86 -10.74 16.18
C ALA A 591 -13.31 -11.14 15.88
N ALA A 592 -13.56 -12.39 15.45
CA ALA A 592 -14.90 -12.91 15.23
C ALA A 592 -15.63 -13.26 16.54
N GLY A 593 -14.91 -13.60 17.61
CA GLY A 593 -15.49 -14.27 18.76
C GLY A 593 -14.45 -14.58 19.83
N ILE A 594 -14.72 -14.26 21.09
CA ILE A 594 -13.96 -14.80 22.23
C ILE A 594 -14.94 -15.18 23.35
N GLY A 595 -14.68 -16.31 24.01
CA GLY A 595 -15.52 -16.83 25.09
C GLY A 595 -16.08 -18.23 24.81
N LEU A 596 -16.69 -18.82 25.84
CA LEU A 596 -17.34 -20.12 25.76
C LEU A 596 -18.66 -20.01 24.98
N HIS A 597 -18.93 -20.97 24.09
CA HIS A 597 -20.14 -21.02 23.23
C HIS A 597 -20.34 -19.82 22.28
N VAL A 598 -19.27 -19.09 21.95
CA VAL A 598 -19.32 -18.05 20.92
C VAL A 598 -19.22 -18.67 19.53
N GLU A 599 -20.12 -18.30 18.63
CA GLU A 599 -20.15 -18.77 17.23
C GLU A 599 -18.84 -18.49 16.51
N ALA A 600 -18.36 -17.23 16.58
CA ALA A 600 -17.09 -16.78 15.99
C ALA A 600 -16.98 -17.04 14.48
N GLY A 601 -18.10 -16.90 13.75
CA GLY A 601 -18.16 -17.15 12.32
C GLY A 601 -17.54 -16.04 11.47
N TYR A 602 -17.39 -16.31 10.17
CA TYR A 602 -16.88 -15.34 9.20
C TYR A 602 -17.64 -14.00 9.25
N THR A 603 -18.98 -14.05 9.24
CA THR A 603 -19.81 -12.83 9.28
C THR A 603 -19.73 -12.08 10.61
N ASP A 604 -19.44 -12.75 11.72
CA ASP A 604 -19.19 -12.09 13.01
C ASP A 604 -17.90 -11.27 12.96
N GLY A 605 -16.85 -11.82 12.35
CA GLY A 605 -15.60 -11.10 12.16
C GLY A 605 -15.73 -9.87 11.27
N LEU A 606 -16.48 -9.96 10.15
CA LEU A 606 -16.76 -8.80 9.29
C LEU A 606 -17.38 -7.65 10.10
N ARG A 607 -18.36 -7.96 10.95
CA ARG A 607 -19.10 -6.98 11.76
C ARG A 607 -18.21 -6.41 12.86
N ARG A 608 -17.52 -7.27 13.60
CA ARG A 608 -16.74 -6.87 14.77
C ARG A 608 -15.47 -6.13 14.42
N MET A 609 -14.91 -6.34 13.22
CA MET A 609 -13.71 -5.61 12.78
C MET A 609 -13.96 -4.09 12.67
N ILE A 610 -15.21 -3.66 12.42
CA ILE A 610 -15.59 -2.24 12.44
C ILE A 610 -15.22 -1.57 13.78
N GLU A 611 -15.40 -2.29 14.89
CA GLU A 611 -15.11 -1.81 16.25
C GLU A 611 -13.69 -2.16 16.72
N LEU A 612 -13.15 -3.28 16.24
CA LEU A 612 -11.93 -3.88 16.78
C LEU A 612 -10.65 -3.56 16.01
N TRP A 613 -10.71 -2.97 14.81
CA TRP A 613 -9.53 -2.79 13.95
C TRP A 613 -8.38 -2.07 14.65
N THR A 614 -8.67 -1.08 15.51
CA THR A 614 -7.66 -0.33 16.28
C THR A 614 -6.93 -1.20 17.31
N ARG A 615 -7.53 -2.32 17.71
CA ARG A 615 -7.01 -3.26 18.71
C ARG A 615 -6.11 -4.33 18.10
N MET A 616 -6.18 -4.54 16.79
CA MET A 616 -5.33 -5.50 16.08
C MET A 616 -3.84 -5.17 16.23
N GLY A 617 -2.98 -6.17 16.45
CA GLY A 617 -1.55 -5.94 16.65
C GLY A 617 -0.84 -5.46 15.39
N VAL A 618 0.29 -4.78 15.56
CA VAL A 618 1.16 -4.32 14.45
C VAL A 618 2.43 -5.17 14.43
N VAL A 619 2.82 -5.66 13.27
CA VAL A 619 4.04 -6.44 13.05
C VAL A 619 5.20 -5.49 12.78
N VAL A 620 6.23 -5.58 13.63
CA VAL A 620 7.37 -4.67 13.65
C VAL A 620 8.67 -5.42 13.86
N LYS A 621 9.76 -4.86 13.36
CA LYS A 621 11.10 -5.43 13.50
C LYS A 621 11.58 -5.38 14.95
N ARG A 622 12.13 -6.47 15.47
CA ARG A 622 12.74 -6.56 16.80
C ARG A 622 14.08 -7.31 16.72
N PRO A 623 15.01 -7.07 17.66
CA PRO A 623 16.25 -7.84 17.74
C PRO A 623 15.97 -9.32 17.99
N GLY A 624 16.69 -10.19 17.30
CA GLY A 624 16.72 -11.63 17.55
C GLY A 624 17.59 -12.00 18.76
N PRO A 625 17.47 -13.24 19.24
CA PRO A 625 18.27 -13.77 20.33
C PRO A 625 19.73 -13.99 19.90
N LYS A 626 20.68 -13.52 20.70
CA LYS A 626 22.11 -13.80 20.46
C LYS A 626 22.42 -15.27 20.70
N GLY A 627 23.16 -15.88 19.77
CA GLY A 627 23.71 -17.24 19.92
C GLY A 627 22.70 -18.38 19.81
N LEU A 628 21.46 -18.12 19.38
CA LEU A 628 20.48 -19.19 19.11
C LEU A 628 20.53 -19.56 17.62
N ALA A 629 21.11 -20.72 17.31
CA ALA A 629 21.21 -21.18 15.93
C ALA A 629 19.81 -21.35 15.29
N GLY A 630 19.67 -20.95 14.02
CA GLY A 630 18.40 -21.04 13.28
C GLY A 630 17.42 -19.90 13.52
N VAL A 631 17.76 -18.91 14.36
CA VAL A 631 16.98 -17.68 14.52
C VAL A 631 17.78 -16.48 14.01
N PRO A 632 17.22 -15.64 13.11
CA PRO A 632 17.94 -14.50 12.57
C PRO A 632 18.16 -13.39 13.61
N ASP A 633 19.18 -12.57 13.40
CA ASP A 633 19.52 -11.41 14.24
C ASP A 633 18.41 -10.35 14.29
N GLN A 634 17.48 -10.39 13.33
CA GLN A 634 16.29 -9.55 13.29
C GLN A 634 15.08 -10.43 13.02
N VAL A 635 14.05 -10.27 13.85
CA VAL A 635 12.76 -10.96 13.71
C VAL A 635 11.65 -9.92 13.56
N PHE A 636 10.48 -10.34 13.09
CA PHE A 636 9.29 -9.50 13.08
C PHE A 636 8.25 -10.05 14.06
N VAL A 637 7.70 -9.16 14.88
CA VAL A 637 6.88 -9.50 16.05
C VAL A 637 5.59 -8.69 16.02
N GLU A 638 4.46 -9.33 16.27
CA GLU A 638 3.19 -8.64 16.54
C GLU A 638 3.25 -8.03 17.94
N VAL A 639 3.21 -6.69 18.00
CA VAL A 639 3.20 -5.91 19.24
C VAL A 639 1.94 -5.06 19.37
N GLN A 640 1.72 -4.48 20.56
CA GLN A 640 0.64 -3.50 20.81
C GLN A 640 -0.76 -4.02 20.42
N ARG A 641 -0.97 -5.34 20.52
CA ARG A 641 -2.28 -5.97 20.40
C ARG A 641 -3.12 -5.64 21.64
N GLY A 642 -4.30 -5.09 21.43
CA GLY A 642 -5.29 -4.85 22.47
C GLY A 642 -6.18 -6.07 22.72
N SER A 643 -7.03 -5.97 23.74
CA SER A 643 -8.03 -6.99 24.01
C SER A 643 -9.09 -7.07 22.92
N MET A 644 -9.56 -8.28 22.61
CA MET A 644 -10.67 -8.49 21.68
C MET A 644 -12.04 -8.45 22.38
N ASP A 645 -12.08 -8.29 23.71
CA ASP A 645 -13.32 -8.11 24.48
C ASP A 645 -13.89 -6.72 24.21
N ILE A 646 -15.01 -6.63 23.48
CA ILE A 646 -15.60 -5.34 23.09
C ILE A 646 -15.86 -4.46 24.32
N VAL A 647 -16.29 -5.06 25.44
CA VAL A 647 -16.60 -4.37 26.70
C VAL A 647 -15.37 -3.94 27.50
N GLU A 648 -14.18 -4.47 27.20
CA GLU A 648 -12.98 -4.03 27.89
C GLU A 648 -12.59 -2.61 27.42
N PRO A 649 -12.34 -1.68 28.37
CA PRO A 649 -11.93 -0.32 28.02
C PRO A 649 -10.57 -0.36 27.32
N ILE A 650 -10.41 0.49 26.30
CA ILE A 650 -9.11 0.78 25.72
C ILE A 650 -8.19 1.25 26.87
N PRO A 651 -6.97 0.70 27.04
CA PRO A 651 -6.10 1.05 28.16
C PRO A 651 -5.94 2.57 28.29
N SER A 652 -6.45 3.13 29.39
CA SER A 652 -6.19 4.52 29.77
C SER A 652 -5.00 4.56 30.70
N ARG A 653 -4.07 5.49 30.48
CA ARG A 653 -3.14 5.94 31.52
C ARG A 653 -3.01 7.45 31.47
#